data_AF-A0A813LYM6-F1
#
_entry.id   AF-A0A813LYM6-F1
#
_cell.length_a   1.000
_cell.length_b   1.000
_cell.length_c   1.000
_cell.angle_alpha   90.00
_cell.angle_beta   90.00
_cell.angle_gamma   90.00
#
_symmetry.space_group_name_H-M   'P 1'
#
loop_
_entity.id
_entity.type
_entity.pdbx_description
1 polymer ?
#
loop_
_entity_poly.entity_id
_entity_poly.type
_entity_poly.pdbx_seq_one_letter_code
_entity_poly.pdbx_strand_id
1 'polypeptide(L)'
;MVHNDVTYYQIKDELDDKNIYYEYIDENGQVFQLSSNKLKIQNVQNPYQNKKNTRFKAIFFCFLVIVAYVGLNNYLIMFVYYRSMSETLASQSNQVIHDDKSSVLLSFRSFFQGSSEKILINEFKEIDNYTIFIDPLDMNFKNFDRTKILSKRHKLLDENFFDVKNDRPCVLPKLDPFEKEIMQFVKKEEEIKCNPKQNWIYVENGTLRVSKLAIRKHGVIVCAYIPLYRGQNDFSVYEGTRIFPVMDKMPLISDFFKIDCRSKDGAIYSNIHSGITYDSSLQMRHMWNPLPRNALGYNVLMFGFDSVSRMSWIRMLPKSYEFMLKEGFVILKGYNIVGDGTPQALLPILTGKKETELPEARRGFMNASYVDNFPWIWNDFKKAGYVTQWAEDMQSIGTFQLRMLGFKKQPVDHYMRLFYLEAEKYYNRFRRLCLGSISRHKNMLNWVKEFFTIYDSKPKFSFIFHSEASHNYNNPLNLIDDDLKSFLEYLKFSGIMKNTILLFMSDHGVRISDLRQYSQGKLEERLPFFSVLMPQSFQEKYPNEMKNLRLNSRKLTTPFDIHETLKHILNFETHQTHQDEELKRGMSLFSYISPNRSCEDAKIEAHWCSCLQWIDINITSNNINSIDLKLSVEFNESDQDESYSNLFKNMTSSSLIRNKLNYSEYQEIKAELKKYSNSALLVASKSIEFINSLIDKDLKFYCEKIRLHSIQKMSKLNLNRKLLTFKKSKDIHGREALFEDDPNLIKNFDEEFFNPLNHSKIMSNQTGILNMTSLLNDHLNFEHVFQIVLTTWPGNATYELSCKYNQFTGLLKFNKNEISRINSYNTTSNCMLNKRPDLRQYCYCKYL
;
A
#
# COMPACT_ATOMS: atom_id res chain seq x y z
N MET A 1 -55.59 2.65 20.03
CA MET A 1 -56.83 2.34 19.29
C MET A 1 -56.40 1.77 17.94
N VAL A 2 -56.88 0.57 17.55
CA VAL A 2 -57.54 0.24 16.25
C VAL A 2 -57.03 1.02 15.02
N HIS A 3 -56.54 0.49 13.88
CA HIS A 3 -56.48 -0.84 13.19
C HIS A 3 -55.12 -0.91 12.41
N ASN A 4 -54.56 -2.03 11.88
CA ASN A 4 -54.93 -3.44 11.90
C ASN A 4 -53.78 -4.45 11.66
N ASP A 5 -54.00 -5.67 12.13
CA ASP A 5 -53.72 -7.01 11.55
C ASP A 5 -52.35 -7.40 10.99
N VAL A 6 -51.45 -7.78 11.91
CA VAL A 6 -50.45 -8.84 11.64
C VAL A 6 -50.52 -9.87 12.77
N THR A 7 -51.00 -11.08 12.47
CA THR A 7 -51.01 -12.20 13.42
C THR A 7 -49.62 -12.81 13.51
N TYR A 8 -49.01 -12.78 14.70
CA TYR A 8 -47.74 -13.45 14.95
C TYR A 8 -47.97 -14.91 15.35
N TYR A 9 -47.32 -15.85 14.67
CA TYR A 9 -47.19 -17.22 15.14
C TYR A 9 -45.99 -17.33 16.08
N GLN A 10 -46.21 -17.84 17.28
CA GLN A 10 -45.18 -18.08 18.28
C GLN A 10 -44.65 -19.52 18.13
N ILE A 11 -43.41 -19.68 17.67
CA ILE A 11 -42.70 -20.95 17.81
C ILE A 11 -42.22 -21.05 19.27
N LYS A 12 -42.68 -22.10 19.95
CA LYS A 12 -42.18 -22.49 21.27
C LYS A 12 -41.06 -23.51 21.07
N ASP A 13 -39.81 -23.05 21.17
CA ASP A 13 -38.66 -23.95 21.25
C ASP A 13 -38.57 -24.49 22.69
N GLU A 14 -39.15 -25.66 22.93
CA GLU A 14 -38.71 -26.55 24.01
C GLU A 14 -37.97 -27.73 23.37
N LEU A 15 -36.71 -27.89 23.75
CA LEU A 15 -35.78 -28.89 23.21
C LEU A 15 -36.16 -30.28 23.71
N ASP A 16 -36.38 -31.22 22.80
CA ASP A 16 -35.89 -32.59 23.01
C ASP A 16 -35.62 -33.34 21.69
N ASP A 17 -34.49 -34.04 21.64
CA ASP A 17 -34.02 -34.74 20.43
C ASP A 17 -34.78 -36.06 20.22
N LYS A 18 -35.90 -36.02 19.48
CA LYS A 18 -36.25 -36.97 18.37
C LYS A 18 -37.71 -36.80 17.90
N ASN A 19 -37.86 -36.79 16.56
CA ASN A 19 -39.12 -36.78 15.80
C ASN A 19 -39.90 -35.45 15.84
N ILE A 20 -39.53 -34.54 14.94
CA ILE A 20 -40.39 -33.41 14.55
C ILE A 20 -41.55 -33.97 13.72
N TYR A 21 -42.79 -33.68 14.15
CA TYR A 21 -44.00 -33.93 13.38
C TYR A 21 -44.55 -32.59 12.88
N TYR A 22 -44.82 -32.51 11.57
CA TYR A 22 -45.52 -31.38 10.99
C TYR A 22 -46.99 -31.71 10.86
N GLU A 23 -47.82 -31.03 11.65
CA GLU A 23 -49.26 -30.98 11.41
C GLU A 23 -49.57 -29.88 10.40
N TYR A 24 -50.30 -30.22 9.34
CA TYR A 24 -50.94 -29.24 8.48
C TYR A 24 -52.42 -29.56 8.34
N ILE A 25 -53.24 -28.52 8.30
CA ILE A 25 -54.68 -28.61 8.09
C ILE A 25 -54.98 -28.17 6.67
N ASP A 26 -55.68 -28.99 5.90
CA ASP A 26 -56.03 -28.66 4.52
C ASP A 26 -57.18 -27.64 4.41
N GLU A 27 -57.50 -27.24 3.19
CA GLU A 27 -58.57 -26.26 2.94
C GLU A 27 -60.00 -26.78 3.22
N ASN A 28 -60.14 -28.04 3.61
CA ASN A 28 -61.38 -28.68 4.06
C ASN A 28 -61.41 -28.95 5.57
N GLY A 29 -60.34 -28.59 6.30
CA GLY A 29 -60.24 -28.81 7.75
C GLY A 29 -59.72 -30.19 8.15
N GLN A 30 -59.23 -31.02 7.23
CA GLN A 30 -58.62 -32.32 7.54
C GLN A 30 -57.18 -32.12 8.05
N VAL A 31 -56.86 -32.74 9.19
CA VAL A 31 -55.54 -32.67 9.83
C VAL A 31 -54.67 -33.81 9.31
N PHE A 32 -53.49 -33.47 8.80
CA PHE A 32 -52.49 -34.43 8.32
C PHE A 32 -51.18 -34.28 9.11
N GLN A 33 -50.71 -35.37 9.70
CA GLN A 33 -49.40 -35.46 10.33
C GLN A 33 -48.35 -36.04 9.37
N LEU A 34 -47.20 -35.36 9.27
CA LEU A 34 -46.03 -35.83 8.54
C LEU A 34 -44.85 -36.03 9.50
N SER A 35 -44.28 -37.24 9.52
CA SER A 35 -43.01 -37.53 10.21
C SER A 35 -41.85 -37.56 9.22
N SER A 36 -40.66 -37.16 9.67
CA SER A 36 -39.48 -36.98 8.82
C SER A 36 -38.94 -38.24 8.15
N ASN A 37 -39.38 -39.45 8.53
CA ASN A 37 -38.74 -40.71 8.16
C ASN A 37 -39.63 -41.77 7.50
N LYS A 38 -40.92 -41.51 7.21
CA LYS A 38 -41.76 -42.33 6.30
C LYS A 38 -43.10 -41.66 5.98
N LEU A 39 -43.39 -41.50 4.69
CA LEU A 39 -44.70 -41.05 4.19
C LEU A 39 -45.79 -42.10 4.47
N LYS A 40 -46.64 -41.85 5.46
CA LYS A 40 -47.93 -42.53 5.66
C LYS A 40 -48.99 -41.48 5.95
N ILE A 41 -49.97 -41.37 5.06
CA ILE A 41 -51.11 -40.47 5.21
C ILE A 41 -52.17 -41.20 6.04
N GLN A 42 -52.55 -40.64 7.19
CA GLN A 42 -53.78 -40.98 7.89
C GLN A 42 -54.72 -39.78 7.81
N ASN A 43 -56.01 -40.05 7.60
CA ASN A 43 -57.02 -39.04 7.33
C ASN A 43 -57.98 -38.95 8.54
N VAL A 44 -57.99 -37.80 9.21
CA VAL A 44 -58.82 -37.56 10.41
C VAL A 44 -59.99 -36.67 10.03
N GLN A 45 -61.22 -37.18 10.19
CA GLN A 45 -62.44 -36.44 9.85
C GLN A 45 -62.72 -35.31 10.85
N ASN A 46 -63.15 -34.16 10.33
CA ASN A 46 -63.47 -32.97 11.10
C ASN A 46 -64.89 -32.46 10.75
N PRO A 47 -65.80 -32.24 11.73
CA PRO A 47 -67.11 -31.67 11.47
C PRO A 47 -67.11 -30.14 11.65
N TYR A 48 -67.35 -29.38 10.58
CA TYR A 48 -68.31 -28.26 10.47
C TYR A 48 -68.02 -27.38 9.22
N GLN A 49 -69.07 -27.07 8.45
CA GLN A 49 -69.00 -26.31 7.18
C GLN A 49 -69.42 -24.85 7.35
N ASN A 50 -68.79 -23.89 6.62
CA ASN A 50 -69.41 -23.25 5.44
C ASN A 50 -68.59 -22.07 4.82
N LYS A 51 -68.57 -22.04 3.47
CA LYS A 51 -68.79 -20.93 2.50
C LYS A 51 -68.59 -19.46 2.97
N LYS A 52 -68.08 -18.51 2.16
CA LYS A 52 -67.66 -18.45 0.74
C LYS A 52 -66.99 -17.07 0.52
N ASN A 53 -65.83 -16.98 -0.15
CA ASN A 53 -65.71 -16.20 -1.40
C ASN A 53 -64.34 -16.37 -2.08
N THR A 54 -64.36 -16.47 -3.40
CA THR A 54 -63.22 -16.88 -4.23
C THR A 54 -62.76 -15.76 -5.17
N ARG A 55 -61.57 -15.20 -4.94
CA ARG A 55 -60.75 -14.51 -5.97
C ARG A 55 -59.31 -14.14 -5.54
N PHE A 56 -58.54 -15.03 -4.91
CA PHE A 56 -57.11 -14.77 -4.60
C PHE A 56 -56.15 -15.99 -4.52
N LYS A 57 -56.52 -17.16 -5.09
CA LYS A 57 -55.83 -18.44 -4.82
C LYS A 57 -54.80 -18.94 -5.87
N ALA A 58 -54.51 -18.21 -6.95
CA ALA A 58 -53.53 -18.66 -7.95
C ALA A 58 -52.08 -18.21 -7.69
N ILE A 59 -51.87 -17.10 -6.97
CA ILE A 59 -50.53 -16.48 -6.81
C ILE A 59 -49.85 -16.95 -5.51
N PHE A 60 -50.63 -17.28 -4.48
CA PHE A 60 -50.09 -17.63 -3.15
C PHE A 60 -49.44 -19.03 -3.09
N PHE A 61 -49.91 -19.97 -3.92
CA PHE A 61 -49.42 -21.36 -3.92
C PHE A 61 -47.98 -21.47 -4.45
N CYS A 62 -47.65 -20.70 -5.50
CA CYS A 62 -46.27 -20.60 -5.99
C CYS A 62 -45.33 -19.94 -4.97
N PHE A 63 -45.83 -18.99 -4.19
CA PHE A 63 -45.02 -18.26 -3.20
C PHE A 63 -44.58 -19.17 -2.05
N LEU A 64 -45.47 -20.03 -1.53
CA LEU A 64 -45.13 -20.98 -0.46
C LEU A 64 -44.14 -22.06 -0.89
N VAL A 65 -44.26 -22.61 -2.11
CA VAL A 65 -43.33 -23.62 -2.63
C VAL A 65 -41.92 -23.02 -2.83
N ILE A 66 -41.83 -21.77 -3.30
CA ILE A 66 -40.55 -21.07 -3.46
C ILE A 66 -39.91 -20.77 -2.09
N VAL A 67 -40.69 -20.31 -1.10
CA VAL A 67 -40.17 -20.04 0.25
C VAL A 67 -39.69 -21.34 0.93
N ALA A 68 -40.39 -22.46 0.77
CA ALA A 68 -39.95 -23.76 1.28
C ALA A 68 -38.65 -24.26 0.62
N TYR A 69 -38.48 -24.04 -0.69
CA TYR A 69 -37.27 -24.43 -1.42
C TYR A 69 -36.05 -23.54 -1.08
N VAL A 70 -36.27 -22.23 -0.89
CA VAL A 70 -35.22 -21.27 -0.49
C VAL A 70 -34.83 -21.45 0.99
N GLY A 71 -35.77 -21.86 1.85
CA GLY A 71 -35.51 -22.13 3.27
C GLY A 71 -34.50 -23.24 3.57
N LEU A 72 -34.16 -24.08 2.57
CA LEU A 72 -33.15 -25.14 2.68
C LEU A 72 -31.77 -24.74 2.13
N ASN A 73 -31.64 -23.60 1.43
CA ASN A 73 -30.37 -23.12 0.88
C ASN A 73 -30.22 -21.60 1.10
N ASN A 74 -29.47 -21.23 2.14
CA ASN A 74 -29.32 -19.88 2.70
C ASN A 74 -28.91 -18.77 1.69
N TYR A 75 -29.86 -18.23 0.90
CA TYR A 75 -29.71 -16.98 0.16
C TYR A 75 -31.00 -16.15 0.21
N LEU A 76 -30.88 -14.90 0.67
CA LEU A 76 -31.95 -13.91 0.65
C LEU A 76 -31.72 -12.94 -0.51
N ILE A 77 -32.58 -12.97 -1.53
CA ILE A 77 -32.54 -12.03 -2.67
C ILE A 77 -33.65 -11.00 -2.49
N MET A 78 -33.30 -9.72 -2.53
CA MET A 78 -34.24 -8.59 -2.51
C MET A 78 -34.35 -7.97 -3.91
N PHE A 79 -35.57 -7.75 -4.39
CA PHE A 79 -35.83 -6.94 -5.58
C PHE A 79 -36.36 -5.55 -5.17
N VAL A 80 -35.83 -4.51 -5.81
CA VAL A 80 -36.30 -3.12 -5.69
C VAL A 80 -36.96 -2.73 -7.01
N TYR A 81 -38.17 -2.17 -6.95
CA TYR A 81 -38.94 -1.80 -8.15
C TYR A 81 -38.90 -0.30 -8.39
N TYR A 82 -38.53 0.13 -9.60
CA TYR A 82 -38.55 1.53 -10.01
C TYR A 82 -39.89 1.84 -10.71
N ARG A 83 -40.50 3.00 -10.40
CA ARG A 83 -41.78 3.43 -10.99
C ARG A 83 -41.58 4.67 -11.85
N SER A 84 -41.76 4.56 -13.16
CA SER A 84 -41.95 5.73 -14.02
C SER A 84 -43.43 6.11 -14.10
N MET A 85 -43.71 7.40 -14.22
CA MET A 85 -45.02 7.92 -14.60
C MET A 85 -45.04 8.26 -16.09
N SER A 86 -46.07 7.82 -16.81
CA SER A 86 -46.74 8.65 -17.80
C SER A 86 -48.21 8.25 -17.88
N GLU A 87 -49.07 9.21 -18.21
CA GLU A 87 -50.52 9.07 -18.09
C GLU A 87 -51.20 8.55 -19.36
N THR A 88 -52.44 8.13 -19.16
CA THR A 88 -53.40 7.63 -20.15
C THR A 88 -53.78 8.63 -21.23
N LEU A 89 -54.19 8.11 -22.41
CA LEU A 89 -55.40 8.57 -23.11
C LEU A 89 -56.05 7.42 -23.91
N ALA A 90 -57.38 7.47 -24.05
CA ALA A 90 -58.21 6.52 -24.79
C ALA A 90 -58.36 6.96 -26.28
N SER A 91 -59.14 6.38 -27.20
CA SER A 91 -60.31 5.47 -27.14
C SER A 91 -60.67 4.88 -28.53
N GLN A 92 -61.28 3.67 -28.55
CA GLN A 92 -62.35 3.18 -29.44
C GLN A 92 -62.19 3.07 -30.99
N SER A 93 -62.39 1.83 -31.50
CA SER A 93 -63.12 1.37 -32.73
C SER A 93 -62.98 2.12 -34.09
N ASN A 94 -62.89 1.48 -35.27
CA ASN A 94 -63.50 0.21 -35.70
C ASN A 94 -62.74 -0.43 -36.91
N GLN A 95 -63.13 -1.65 -37.32
CA GLN A 95 -62.48 -2.51 -38.33
C GLN A 95 -62.57 -2.01 -39.78
N VAL A 96 -61.54 -2.28 -40.61
CA VAL A 96 -61.62 -3.00 -41.93
C VAL A 96 -60.31 -3.82 -42.13
N ILE A 97 -60.39 -4.89 -42.93
CA ILE A 97 -59.43 -6.00 -43.11
C ILE A 97 -58.47 -5.75 -44.31
N HIS A 98 -57.18 -6.11 -44.21
CA HIS A 98 -56.50 -7.08 -45.12
C HIS A 98 -54.99 -7.33 -44.79
N ASP A 99 -54.65 -8.62 -44.76
CA ASP A 99 -53.37 -9.33 -45.08
C ASP A 99 -51.98 -8.83 -44.63
N ASP A 100 -51.47 -9.41 -43.54
CA ASP A 100 -50.26 -10.27 -43.42
C ASP A 100 -49.87 -10.41 -41.94
N LYS A 101 -49.36 -11.53 -41.39
CA LYS A 101 -49.26 -12.93 -41.84
C LYS A 101 -49.11 -13.81 -40.57
N SER A 102 -49.86 -14.91 -40.47
CA SER A 102 -49.58 -16.12 -39.65
C SER A 102 -48.80 -16.03 -38.30
N SER A 103 -49.48 -16.25 -37.16
CA SER A 103 -49.21 -17.40 -36.24
C SER A 103 -49.76 -17.21 -34.80
N VAL A 104 -51.04 -17.52 -34.55
CA VAL A 104 -51.58 -17.69 -33.17
C VAL A 104 -52.54 -18.89 -33.15
N LEU A 105 -52.01 -20.11 -33.00
CA LEU A 105 -52.68 -21.32 -32.46
C LEU A 105 -51.79 -22.58 -32.62
N LEU A 106 -50.66 -22.66 -31.90
CA LEU A 106 -49.89 -23.91 -31.73
C LEU A 106 -48.85 -23.74 -30.60
N SER A 107 -49.26 -23.94 -29.34
CA SER A 107 -48.36 -23.70 -28.19
C SER A 107 -48.59 -24.60 -26.96
N PHE A 108 -49.15 -25.81 -27.13
CA PHE A 108 -49.49 -26.67 -25.98
C PHE A 108 -49.23 -28.18 -26.10
N ARG A 109 -48.54 -28.66 -27.15
CA ARG A 109 -48.24 -30.12 -27.26
C ARG A 109 -46.94 -30.57 -27.95
N SER A 110 -45.97 -29.67 -28.16
CA SER A 110 -44.63 -30.01 -28.69
C SER A 110 -43.47 -29.77 -27.71
N PHE A 111 -43.74 -29.34 -26.48
CA PHE A 111 -42.70 -29.00 -25.48
C PHE A 111 -41.99 -30.23 -24.87
N PHE A 112 -42.43 -31.46 -25.19
CA PHE A 112 -41.88 -32.70 -24.66
C PHE A 112 -41.66 -33.75 -25.77
N GLN A 113 -40.72 -33.47 -26.67
CA GLN A 113 -39.84 -34.44 -27.36
C GLN A 113 -38.99 -33.66 -28.39
N GLY A 114 -37.72 -33.39 -28.09
CA GLY A 114 -36.91 -32.63 -29.05
C GLY A 114 -35.50 -32.16 -28.69
N SER A 115 -35.02 -32.26 -27.44
CA SER A 115 -33.59 -32.10 -27.16
C SER A 115 -33.18 -32.66 -25.80
N SER A 116 -32.08 -33.42 -25.79
CA SER A 116 -31.30 -33.69 -24.59
C SER A 116 -30.38 -32.50 -24.31
N GLU A 117 -30.97 -31.34 -23.96
CA GLU A 117 -30.22 -30.14 -23.64
C GLU A 117 -30.38 -29.71 -22.19
N LYS A 118 -29.22 -29.50 -21.57
CA LYS A 118 -28.97 -28.97 -20.24
C LYS A 118 -29.94 -27.83 -19.91
N ILE A 119 -30.91 -28.11 -19.04
CA ILE A 119 -31.77 -27.07 -18.46
C ILE A 119 -30.84 -26.06 -17.77
N LEU A 120 -30.80 -24.83 -18.30
CA LEU A 120 -29.98 -23.78 -17.74
C LEU A 120 -30.47 -23.45 -16.34
N ILE A 121 -29.64 -23.82 -15.35
CA ILE A 121 -29.39 -22.93 -14.23
C ILE A 121 -29.15 -21.55 -14.85
N ASN A 122 -29.89 -20.53 -14.42
CA ASN A 122 -29.46 -19.16 -14.65
C ASN A 122 -28.20 -18.93 -13.79
N GLU A 123 -27.07 -19.41 -14.33
CA GLU A 123 -25.79 -18.77 -14.14
C GLU A 123 -26.03 -17.26 -14.22
N PHE A 124 -25.45 -16.50 -13.29
CA PHE A 124 -25.12 -15.11 -13.59
C PHE A 124 -24.09 -15.14 -14.72
N LYS A 125 -24.58 -15.30 -15.96
CA LYS A 125 -23.89 -14.85 -17.15
C LYS A 125 -23.89 -13.33 -17.10
N GLU A 126 -22.97 -12.80 -16.30
CA GLU A 126 -22.09 -11.78 -16.83
C GLU A 126 -21.59 -12.33 -18.19
N ILE A 127 -22.23 -11.90 -19.29
CA ILE A 127 -21.66 -12.04 -20.65
C ILE A 127 -20.57 -10.96 -20.76
N ASP A 128 -19.63 -11.07 -19.84
CA ASP A 128 -18.43 -10.28 -19.73
C ASP A 128 -17.45 -10.86 -20.76
N ASN A 129 -17.69 -10.50 -22.03
CA ASN A 129 -16.88 -10.90 -23.18
C ASN A 129 -15.46 -10.31 -23.18
N TYR A 130 -14.98 -9.78 -22.05
CA TYR A 130 -13.63 -9.23 -21.93
C TYR A 130 -12.61 -10.31 -21.61
N THR A 131 -11.38 -10.09 -22.10
CA THR A 131 -10.23 -10.93 -21.79
C THR A 131 -9.41 -10.30 -20.68
N ILE A 132 -9.18 -11.04 -19.59
CA ILE A 132 -8.22 -10.70 -18.55
C ILE A 132 -6.83 -11.14 -19.00
N PHE A 133 -5.91 -10.20 -19.09
CA PHE A 133 -4.51 -10.47 -19.42
C PHE A 133 -3.67 -10.55 -18.15
N ILE A 134 -3.05 -11.71 -17.91
CA ILE A 134 -2.16 -11.97 -16.78
C ILE A 134 -0.71 -12.01 -17.28
N ASP A 135 0.21 -11.41 -16.52
CA ASP A 135 1.65 -11.50 -16.76
C ASP A 135 2.18 -12.88 -16.27
N PRO A 136 2.87 -13.67 -17.10
CA PRO A 136 3.42 -14.98 -16.71
C PRO A 136 4.28 -14.99 -15.43
N LEU A 137 4.98 -13.90 -15.13
CA LEU A 137 5.84 -13.81 -13.94
C LEU A 137 5.04 -13.77 -12.63
N ASP A 138 3.78 -13.32 -12.65
CA ASP A 138 2.90 -13.39 -11.47
C ASP A 138 2.41 -14.83 -11.20
N MET A 139 2.54 -15.72 -12.20
CA MET A 139 2.11 -17.14 -12.17
C MET A 139 3.27 -18.12 -11.89
N ASN A 140 4.46 -17.62 -11.54
CA ASN A 140 5.70 -18.41 -11.43
C ASN A 140 6.11 -18.77 -10.00
N PHE A 141 5.30 -18.45 -8.98
CA PHE A 141 5.64 -18.71 -7.58
C PHE A 141 5.15 -20.08 -7.11
N LYS A 142 6.01 -20.80 -6.38
CA LYS A 142 5.87 -22.23 -5.99
C LYS A 142 4.52 -22.62 -5.36
N ASN A 143 3.81 -21.67 -4.74
CA ASN A 143 2.56 -21.92 -4.00
C ASN A 143 1.28 -21.51 -4.75
N PHE A 144 1.37 -20.94 -5.97
CA PHE A 144 0.17 -20.62 -6.76
C PHE A 144 -0.15 -21.73 -7.77
N ASP A 145 -1.25 -22.42 -7.50
CA ASP A 145 -1.86 -23.36 -8.46
C ASP A 145 -2.47 -22.57 -9.63
N ARG A 146 -1.78 -22.60 -10.77
CA ARG A 146 -2.20 -21.92 -12.00
C ARG A 146 -3.61 -22.33 -12.44
N THR A 147 -4.04 -23.56 -12.16
CA THR A 147 -5.37 -24.07 -12.56
C THR A 147 -6.51 -23.42 -11.77
N LYS A 148 -6.24 -22.92 -10.55
CA LYS A 148 -7.22 -22.19 -9.74
C LYS A 148 -7.40 -20.75 -10.19
N ILE A 149 -6.36 -20.16 -10.78
CA ILE A 149 -6.36 -18.76 -11.27
C ILE A 149 -6.92 -18.68 -12.69
N LEU A 150 -6.45 -19.54 -13.59
CA LEU A 150 -6.83 -19.50 -15.00
C LEU A 150 -8.25 -20.03 -15.24
N SER A 151 -8.98 -19.33 -16.08
CA SER A 151 -10.32 -19.71 -16.55
C SER A 151 -10.52 -19.20 -17.98
N LYS A 152 -11.66 -19.49 -18.62
CA LYS A 152 -11.89 -19.14 -20.04
C LYS A 152 -11.75 -17.65 -20.39
N ARG A 153 -11.92 -16.74 -19.42
CA ARG A 153 -11.71 -15.28 -19.61
C ARG A 153 -10.24 -14.85 -19.55
N HIS A 154 -9.33 -15.72 -19.10
CA HIS A 154 -7.93 -15.36 -18.87
C HIS A 154 -7.05 -15.73 -20.07
N LYS A 155 -6.11 -14.85 -20.42
CA LYS A 155 -4.98 -15.15 -21.31
C LYS A 155 -3.68 -14.73 -20.65
N LEU A 156 -2.67 -15.58 -20.74
CA LEU A 156 -1.30 -15.18 -20.42
C LEU A 156 -0.79 -14.27 -21.54
N LEU A 157 -0.12 -13.18 -21.16
CA LEU A 157 0.66 -12.37 -22.10
C LEU A 157 1.87 -13.19 -22.59
N ASP A 158 2.18 -13.10 -23.88
CA ASP A 158 3.43 -13.64 -24.43
C ASP A 158 4.63 -13.02 -23.69
N GLU A 159 5.70 -13.77 -23.42
CA GLU A 159 6.92 -13.18 -22.85
C GLU A 159 7.54 -12.17 -23.81
N ASN A 160 7.42 -12.38 -25.13
CA ASN A 160 7.84 -11.45 -26.17
C ASN A 160 7.10 -10.10 -26.11
N PHE A 161 5.91 -10.04 -25.49
CA PHE A 161 5.19 -8.78 -25.27
C PHE A 161 6.02 -7.79 -24.45
N PHE A 162 6.90 -8.28 -23.58
CA PHE A 162 7.74 -7.48 -22.70
C PHE A 162 9.21 -7.42 -23.13
N ASP A 163 9.57 -8.11 -24.21
CA ASP A 163 10.95 -8.22 -24.62
C ASP A 163 11.44 -6.92 -25.27
N VAL A 164 12.63 -6.54 -24.85
CA VAL A 164 13.42 -5.44 -25.40
C VAL A 164 14.86 -5.86 -25.12
N LYS A 165 15.70 -5.78 -26.17
CA LYS A 165 17.10 -6.23 -26.22
C LYS A 165 17.82 -6.12 -24.87
N ASN A 166 18.63 -7.14 -24.54
CA ASN A 166 19.34 -7.37 -23.26
C ASN A 166 20.30 -6.26 -22.78
N ASP A 167 20.28 -5.09 -23.39
CA ASP A 167 21.22 -4.01 -23.21
C ASP A 167 20.53 -2.76 -22.65
N ARG A 168 20.04 -2.85 -21.42
CA ARG A 168 19.26 -1.80 -20.76
C ARG A 168 20.04 -1.18 -19.60
N PRO A 169 19.99 0.15 -19.38
CA PRO A 169 20.59 0.80 -18.20
C PRO A 169 19.98 0.36 -16.87
N CYS A 170 18.72 -0.08 -16.84
CA CYS A 170 18.13 -0.74 -15.68
C CYS A 170 17.86 -2.23 -15.93
N VAL A 171 18.51 -3.09 -15.15
CA VAL A 171 18.23 -4.52 -15.06
C VAL A 171 17.58 -4.81 -13.70
N LEU A 172 16.27 -5.07 -13.70
CA LEU A 172 15.53 -5.35 -12.46
C LEU A 172 15.91 -6.74 -11.89
N PRO A 173 16.06 -6.88 -10.56
CA PRO A 173 16.40 -8.16 -9.95
C PRO A 173 15.23 -9.15 -10.02
N LYS A 174 15.56 -10.43 -10.23
CA LYS A 174 14.63 -11.55 -10.08
C LYS A 174 14.76 -12.09 -8.65
N LEU A 175 13.67 -12.09 -7.90
CA LEU A 175 13.60 -12.53 -6.50
C LEU A 175 12.62 -13.70 -6.38
N ASP A 176 12.97 -14.75 -5.63
CA ASP A 176 12.02 -15.79 -5.23
C ASP A 176 11.37 -15.36 -3.90
N PRO A 177 10.03 -15.18 -3.81
CA PRO A 177 9.39 -14.85 -2.55
C PRO A 177 9.61 -15.92 -1.48
N PHE A 178 9.90 -17.17 -1.86
CA PHE A 178 10.13 -18.30 -0.96
C PHE A 178 11.61 -18.70 -0.83
N GLU A 179 12.54 -17.75 -1.04
CA GLU A 179 13.97 -17.96 -0.84
C GLU A 179 14.28 -18.45 0.59
N LYS A 180 15.15 -19.46 0.71
CA LYS A 180 15.38 -20.21 1.95
C LYS A 180 15.87 -19.31 3.09
N GLU A 181 16.76 -18.37 2.77
CA GLU A 181 17.33 -17.40 3.71
C GLU A 181 16.28 -16.38 4.21
N ILE A 182 15.18 -16.20 3.48
CA ILE A 182 14.11 -15.24 3.80
C ILE A 182 12.99 -15.94 4.59
N MET A 183 12.70 -17.20 4.26
CA MET A 183 11.62 -17.97 4.90
C MET A 183 11.82 -18.21 6.41
N GLN A 184 13.03 -18.11 6.94
CA GLN A 184 13.29 -18.19 8.40
C GLN A 184 12.62 -17.05 9.21
N PHE A 185 12.31 -15.92 8.57
CA PHE A 185 11.64 -14.78 9.21
C PHE A 185 10.10 -14.88 9.17
N VAL A 186 9.57 -15.76 8.33
CA VAL A 186 8.13 -16.00 8.17
C VAL A 186 7.63 -16.86 9.32
N LYS A 187 6.72 -16.31 10.13
CA LYS A 187 6.20 -16.97 11.33
C LYS A 187 4.68 -16.92 11.35
N LYS A 188 4.05 -17.95 11.90
CA LYS A 188 2.61 -18.00 12.11
C LYS A 188 2.23 -17.13 13.31
N GLU A 189 1.25 -16.25 13.12
CA GLU A 189 0.69 -15.38 14.16
C GLU A 189 -0.56 -15.98 14.81
N GLU A 190 -0.90 -15.50 16.00
CA GLU A 190 -2.18 -15.81 16.67
C GLU A 190 -3.36 -15.06 16.05
N GLU A 191 -4.40 -15.81 15.67
CA GLU A 191 -5.68 -15.32 15.14
C GLU A 191 -6.32 -14.20 15.99
N ILE A 192 -6.89 -13.19 15.32
CA ILE A 192 -7.60 -12.07 15.98
C ILE A 192 -8.98 -12.54 16.47
N LYS A 193 -9.15 -12.67 17.79
CA LYS A 193 -10.38 -13.20 18.42
C LYS A 193 -11.15 -12.14 19.23
N CYS A 194 -11.82 -11.23 18.52
CA CYS A 194 -12.68 -10.21 19.12
C CYS A 194 -13.98 -10.81 19.70
N ASN A 195 -14.61 -10.12 20.66
CA ASN A 195 -15.78 -10.65 21.36
C ASN A 195 -17.08 -10.17 20.68
N PRO A 196 -17.86 -11.04 20.01
CA PRO A 196 -19.03 -10.62 19.23
C PRO A 196 -20.14 -9.97 20.07
N LYS A 197 -20.13 -10.13 21.40
CA LYS A 197 -21.11 -9.55 22.32
C LYS A 197 -20.71 -8.17 22.86
N GLN A 198 -19.55 -7.61 22.46
CA GLN A 198 -19.04 -6.35 23.02
C GLN A 198 -19.64 -5.09 22.40
N ASN A 199 -19.94 -5.02 21.10
CA ASN A 199 -20.52 -3.81 20.52
C ASN A 199 -22.05 -3.83 20.59
N TRP A 200 -22.62 -2.83 21.26
CA TRP A 200 -24.06 -2.60 21.27
C TRP A 200 -24.51 -1.66 20.14
N ILE A 201 -23.57 -0.88 19.60
CA ILE A 201 -23.79 0.09 18.52
C ILE A 201 -22.91 -0.29 17.32
N TYR A 202 -23.41 -0.03 16.13
CA TYR A 202 -22.64 -0.09 14.88
C TYR A 202 -23.11 1.03 13.93
N VAL A 203 -22.38 1.26 12.85
CA VAL A 203 -22.79 2.18 11.78
C VAL A 203 -23.16 1.37 10.54
N GLU A 204 -24.18 1.80 9.83
CA GLU A 204 -24.60 1.28 8.53
C GLU A 204 -25.18 2.42 7.69
N ASN A 205 -24.56 2.72 6.55
CA ASN A 205 -24.96 3.72 5.57
C ASN A 205 -25.21 5.11 6.21
N GLY A 206 -24.23 5.63 6.96
CA GLY A 206 -24.30 6.96 7.58
C GLY A 206 -25.38 7.08 8.68
N THR A 207 -25.88 5.95 9.16
CA THR A 207 -26.81 5.89 10.31
C THR A 207 -26.24 5.06 11.45
N LEU A 208 -26.50 5.51 12.67
CA LEU A 208 -26.21 4.78 13.90
C LEU A 208 -27.26 3.71 14.12
N ARG A 209 -26.81 2.48 14.40
CA ARG A 209 -27.66 1.31 14.57
C ARG A 209 -27.47 0.64 15.92
N VAL A 210 -28.57 0.23 16.54
CA VAL A 210 -28.57 -0.47 17.83
C VAL A 210 -28.65 -1.98 17.59
N SER A 211 -27.70 -2.72 18.16
CA SER A 211 -27.57 -4.16 18.00
C SER A 211 -28.78 -4.91 18.56
N LYS A 212 -29.54 -5.56 17.66
CA LYS A 212 -30.65 -6.46 18.05
C LYS A 212 -30.19 -7.57 19.00
N LEU A 213 -28.94 -8.03 18.89
CA LEU A 213 -28.35 -9.01 19.81
C LEU A 213 -28.14 -8.42 21.20
N ALA A 214 -27.67 -7.17 21.29
CA ALA A 214 -27.53 -6.47 22.56
C ALA A 214 -28.89 -6.23 23.22
N ILE A 215 -29.90 -5.75 22.47
CA ILE A 215 -31.26 -5.55 22.97
C ILE A 215 -31.88 -6.87 23.49
N ARG A 216 -31.75 -7.96 22.73
CA ARG A 216 -32.24 -9.30 23.16
C ARG A 216 -31.58 -9.78 24.46
N LYS A 217 -30.31 -9.43 24.69
CA LYS A 217 -29.53 -9.88 25.85
C LYS A 217 -29.73 -9.00 27.09
N HIS A 218 -29.77 -7.68 26.90
CA HIS A 218 -29.70 -6.67 27.97
C HIS A 218 -31.03 -5.90 28.17
N GLY A 219 -32.05 -6.19 27.37
CA GLY A 219 -33.34 -5.52 27.38
C GLY A 219 -33.29 -4.15 26.69
N VAL A 220 -34.07 -3.19 27.20
CA VAL A 220 -34.05 -1.81 26.69
C VAL A 220 -32.65 -1.22 26.91
N ILE A 221 -32.06 -0.67 25.86
CA ILE A 221 -30.79 0.04 25.88
C ILE A 221 -31.07 1.52 25.62
N VAL A 222 -30.54 2.40 26.46
CA VAL A 222 -30.62 3.85 26.26
C VAL A 222 -29.20 4.40 26.23
N CYS A 223 -28.87 5.17 25.19
CA CYS A 223 -27.53 5.71 24.98
C CYS A 223 -27.52 7.22 24.87
N ALA A 224 -26.35 7.80 25.14
CA ALA A 224 -25.99 9.16 24.79
C ALA A 224 -24.90 9.16 23.71
N TYR A 225 -25.08 9.97 22.67
CA TYR A 225 -24.13 10.19 21.58
C TYR A 225 -23.30 11.44 21.88
N ILE A 226 -21.99 11.36 21.68
CA ILE A 226 -21.05 12.46 21.92
C ILE A 226 -20.24 12.64 20.64
N PRO A 227 -20.52 13.68 19.82
CA PRO A 227 -19.79 13.92 18.58
C PRO A 227 -18.34 14.30 18.89
N LEU A 228 -17.42 13.89 18.02
CA LEU A 228 -16.01 14.24 18.10
C LEU A 228 -15.64 15.21 16.98
N TYR A 229 -15.00 16.31 17.34
CA TYR A 229 -14.63 17.38 16.42
C TYR A 229 -13.12 17.66 16.45
N ARG A 230 -12.58 18.12 15.32
CA ARG A 230 -11.17 18.46 15.18
C ARG A 230 -10.84 19.71 15.99
N GLY A 231 -9.80 19.65 16.81
CA GLY A 231 -9.27 20.82 17.52
C GLY A 231 -8.50 21.79 16.60
N GLN A 232 -7.59 22.55 17.19
CA GLN A 232 -6.87 23.62 16.49
C GLN A 232 -5.93 23.12 15.37
N ASN A 233 -5.54 21.84 15.42
CA ASN A 233 -4.60 21.19 14.51
C ASN A 233 -4.76 19.66 14.61
N ASP A 234 -3.88 18.93 13.93
CA ASP A 234 -3.79 17.46 13.89
C ASP A 234 -3.47 16.74 15.23
N PHE A 235 -3.37 17.45 16.35
CA PHE A 235 -2.97 16.87 17.65
C PHE A 235 -4.04 16.98 18.72
N SER A 236 -5.23 17.48 18.37
CA SER A 236 -6.32 17.70 19.32
C SER A 236 -7.68 17.30 18.75
N VAL A 237 -8.49 16.69 19.61
CA VAL A 237 -9.90 16.36 19.39
C VAL A 237 -10.66 16.94 20.59
N TYR A 238 -11.87 17.46 20.37
CA TYR A 238 -12.77 17.84 21.45
C TYR A 238 -14.13 17.15 21.30
N GLU A 239 -14.81 16.98 22.43
CA GLU A 239 -16.17 16.43 22.50
C GLU A 239 -17.18 17.56 22.34
N GLY A 240 -18.18 17.35 21.48
CA GLY A 240 -19.33 18.24 21.39
C GLY A 240 -20.41 17.91 22.42
N THR A 241 -21.56 18.59 22.29
CA THR A 241 -22.71 18.41 23.18
C THR A 241 -23.17 16.94 23.22
N ARG A 242 -23.37 16.41 24.43
CA ARG A 242 -23.93 15.08 24.68
C ARG A 242 -25.41 15.05 24.30
N ILE A 243 -25.79 14.20 23.35
CA ILE A 243 -27.14 14.10 22.79
C ILE A 243 -27.82 12.83 23.32
N PHE A 244 -29.05 12.96 23.80
CA PHE A 244 -29.80 11.89 24.46
C PHE A 244 -31.32 12.10 24.31
N PRO A 245 -32.13 11.04 24.13
CA PRO A 245 -31.72 9.65 23.91
C PRO A 245 -31.31 9.40 22.45
N VAL A 246 -30.41 8.44 22.23
CA VAL A 246 -30.08 7.93 20.89
C VAL A 246 -31.13 6.92 20.43
N MET A 247 -31.52 6.99 19.16
CA MET A 247 -32.49 6.09 18.52
C MET A 247 -31.83 5.24 17.42
N ASP A 248 -32.34 4.03 17.17
CA ASP A 248 -31.91 3.22 16.01
C ASP A 248 -32.23 3.95 14.70
N LYS A 249 -31.29 3.89 13.74
CA LYS A 249 -31.32 4.62 12.44
C LYS A 249 -31.22 6.14 12.55
N MET A 250 -30.79 6.68 13.69
CA MET A 250 -30.43 8.09 13.79
C MET A 250 -29.29 8.41 12.81
N PRO A 251 -29.39 9.44 11.95
CA PRO A 251 -28.28 9.88 11.11
C PRO A 251 -27.06 10.27 11.94
N LEU A 252 -25.86 10.04 11.41
CA LEU A 252 -24.65 10.55 12.05
C LEU A 252 -24.64 12.09 12.07
N ILE A 253 -24.08 12.65 13.14
CA ILE A 253 -23.89 14.10 13.33
C ILE A 253 -22.43 14.48 13.10
N SER A 254 -21.52 13.52 13.35
CA SER A 254 -20.09 13.61 13.09
C SER A 254 -19.56 12.25 12.68
N ASP A 255 -18.49 12.24 11.88
CA ASP A 255 -17.88 11.02 11.35
C ASP A 255 -17.39 10.08 12.47
N PHE A 256 -17.03 10.65 13.62
CA PHE A 256 -16.57 9.93 14.78
C PHE A 256 -17.37 10.37 16.00
N PHE A 257 -17.69 9.42 16.87
CA PHE A 257 -18.44 9.69 18.08
C PHE A 257 -18.11 8.69 19.19
N LYS A 258 -18.17 9.17 20.43
CA LYS A 258 -18.24 8.29 21.61
C LYS A 258 -19.70 7.99 21.88
N ILE A 259 -19.98 6.80 22.38
CA ILE A 259 -21.32 6.41 22.83
C ILE A 259 -21.24 5.76 24.20
N ASP A 260 -22.07 6.24 25.12
CA ASP A 260 -22.28 5.66 26.44
C ASP A 260 -23.72 5.14 26.52
N CYS A 261 -23.89 3.85 26.75
CA CYS A 261 -25.20 3.22 26.92
C CYS A 261 -25.34 2.60 28.30
N ARG A 262 -26.56 2.65 28.83
CA ARG A 262 -27.01 1.84 29.96
C ARG A 262 -28.21 1.01 29.53
N SER A 263 -28.31 -0.19 30.07
CA SER A 263 -29.38 -1.14 29.74
C SER A 263 -30.25 -1.50 30.95
N LYS A 264 -31.41 -2.12 30.69
CA LYS A 264 -32.41 -2.47 31.72
C LYS A 264 -31.85 -3.40 32.79
N ASP A 265 -30.94 -4.32 32.44
CA ASP A 265 -30.29 -5.23 33.40
C ASP A 265 -29.17 -4.55 34.24
N GLY A 266 -28.92 -3.27 33.99
CA GLY A 266 -27.88 -2.48 34.66
C GLY A 266 -26.52 -2.48 33.97
N ALA A 267 -26.29 -3.32 32.96
CA ALA A 267 -25.05 -3.33 32.21
C ALA A 267 -24.81 -2.01 31.46
N ILE A 268 -23.53 -1.70 31.26
CA ILE A 268 -23.03 -0.46 30.65
C ILE A 268 -22.17 -0.82 29.43
N TYR A 269 -22.27 -0.01 28.38
CA TYR A 269 -21.39 -0.04 27.22
C TYR A 269 -20.83 1.36 26.98
N SER A 270 -19.52 1.47 26.76
CA SER A 270 -18.87 2.72 26.36
C SER A 270 -17.78 2.42 25.34
N ASN A 271 -17.90 3.01 24.15
CA ASN A 271 -16.96 2.80 23.05
C ASN A 271 -16.93 4.00 22.09
N ILE A 272 -15.98 3.99 21.17
CA ILE A 272 -15.89 4.92 20.05
C ILE A 272 -16.24 4.21 18.73
N HIS A 273 -16.88 4.96 17.84
CA HIS A 273 -17.28 4.50 16.51
C HIS A 273 -16.85 5.48 15.42
N SER A 274 -16.73 4.96 14.20
CA SER A 274 -16.48 5.69 12.96
C SER A 274 -17.56 5.37 11.92
N GLY A 275 -17.88 6.34 11.09
CA GLY A 275 -18.82 6.24 9.97
C GLY A 275 -18.80 7.52 9.14
N ILE A 276 -19.42 7.54 7.96
CA ILE A 276 -19.40 8.74 7.11
C ILE A 276 -20.69 9.53 7.30
N THR A 277 -20.55 10.79 7.72
CA THR A 277 -21.66 11.73 7.81
C THR A 277 -22.05 12.19 6.40
N TYR A 278 -23.35 12.18 6.10
CA TYR A 278 -23.85 12.74 4.85
C TYR A 278 -23.82 14.27 4.90
N ASP A 279 -23.07 14.89 3.98
CA ASP A 279 -23.01 16.33 3.77
C ASP A 279 -23.60 16.67 2.39
N SER A 280 -24.70 17.40 2.37
CA SER A 280 -25.38 17.82 1.14
C SER A 280 -24.57 18.81 0.31
N SER A 281 -23.66 19.58 0.92
CA SER A 281 -22.75 20.48 0.21
C SER A 281 -21.70 19.70 -0.60
N LEU A 282 -21.22 18.57 -0.07
CA LEU A 282 -20.33 17.64 -0.78
C LEU A 282 -21.07 16.97 -1.94
N GLN A 283 -22.32 16.54 -1.72
CA GLN A 283 -23.18 15.98 -2.76
C GLN A 283 -23.44 16.99 -3.90
N MET A 284 -23.61 18.27 -3.58
CA MET A 284 -23.79 19.35 -4.57
C MET A 284 -22.50 19.91 -5.17
N ARG A 285 -21.30 19.57 -4.66
CA ARG A 285 -20.01 20.14 -5.09
C ARG A 285 -19.84 20.19 -6.61
N HIS A 286 -20.16 19.08 -7.28
CA HIS A 286 -20.06 18.94 -8.74
C HIS A 286 -20.86 19.97 -9.57
N MET A 287 -21.83 20.67 -8.98
CA MET A 287 -22.58 21.75 -9.64
C MET A 287 -21.78 23.06 -9.69
N TRP A 288 -20.94 23.30 -8.69
CA TRP A 288 -20.12 24.52 -8.53
C TRP A 288 -18.68 24.30 -9.02
N ASN A 289 -18.21 23.05 -8.89
CA ASN A 289 -16.93 22.54 -9.33
C ASN A 289 -17.18 21.37 -10.30
N PRO A 290 -17.59 21.65 -11.56
CA PRO A 290 -17.79 20.59 -12.54
C PRO A 290 -16.48 19.86 -12.86
N LEU A 291 -16.58 18.57 -13.18
CA LEU A 291 -15.47 17.79 -13.69
C LEU A 291 -14.85 18.49 -14.93
N PRO A 292 -13.51 18.61 -15.04
CA PRO A 292 -12.86 19.07 -16.26
C PRO A 292 -13.31 18.24 -17.46
N ARG A 293 -13.48 18.88 -18.63
CA ARG A 293 -14.04 18.23 -19.84
C ARG A 293 -13.25 17.00 -20.31
N ASN A 294 -11.95 16.96 -20.01
CA ASN A 294 -11.02 15.89 -20.32
C ASN A 294 -10.64 15.04 -19.10
N ALA A 295 -11.26 15.23 -17.93
CA ALA A 295 -11.05 14.30 -16.81
C ALA A 295 -11.75 12.96 -17.10
N LEU A 296 -11.14 11.84 -16.70
CA LEU A 296 -11.74 10.51 -16.90
C LEU A 296 -13.01 10.28 -16.06
N GLY A 297 -13.16 10.99 -14.93
CA GLY A 297 -14.34 10.90 -14.04
C GLY A 297 -14.45 9.62 -13.18
N TYR A 298 -13.52 8.66 -13.31
CA TYR A 298 -13.45 7.48 -12.44
C TYR A 298 -13.12 7.86 -10.99
N ASN A 299 -13.67 7.11 -10.03
CA ASN A 299 -13.18 7.18 -8.66
C ASN A 299 -11.72 6.69 -8.59
N VAL A 300 -10.96 7.14 -7.59
CA VAL A 300 -9.62 6.67 -7.28
C VAL A 300 -9.62 6.16 -5.83
N LEU A 301 -9.31 4.89 -5.63
CA LEU A 301 -9.08 4.30 -4.31
C LEU A 301 -7.64 3.80 -4.21
N MET A 302 -6.84 4.53 -3.45
CA MET A 302 -5.49 4.16 -3.05
C MET A 302 -5.55 3.52 -1.66
N PHE A 303 -5.12 2.27 -1.56
CA PHE A 303 -5.02 1.54 -0.29
C PHE A 303 -3.57 1.07 -0.09
N GLY A 304 -2.87 1.80 0.77
CA GLY A 304 -1.48 1.60 1.12
C GLY A 304 -1.26 0.76 2.38
N PHE A 305 -0.13 0.08 2.42
CA PHE A 305 0.41 -0.59 3.58
C PHE A 305 1.83 -0.12 3.85
N ASP A 306 2.20 0.00 5.11
CA ASP A 306 3.55 0.35 5.55
C ASP A 306 4.50 -0.86 5.44
N SER A 307 5.70 -0.68 4.91
CA SER A 307 6.78 -1.66 5.01
C SER A 307 6.52 -3.04 4.34
N VAL A 308 5.78 -3.11 3.23
CA VAL A 308 5.44 -4.36 2.52
C VAL A 308 6.10 -4.45 1.14
N SER A 309 7.16 -5.28 1.04
CA SER A 309 7.78 -5.62 -0.25
C SER A 309 6.81 -6.39 -1.15
N ARG A 310 7.03 -6.36 -2.48
CA ARG A 310 6.25 -7.19 -3.43
C ARG A 310 6.31 -8.68 -3.08
N MET A 311 7.43 -9.14 -2.54
CA MET A 311 7.62 -10.54 -2.12
C MET A 311 6.91 -10.83 -0.78
N SER A 312 6.95 -9.90 0.18
CA SER A 312 6.18 -10.02 1.43
C SER A 312 4.68 -10.04 1.19
N TRP A 313 4.18 -9.28 0.21
CA TRP A 313 2.78 -9.36 -0.19
C TRP A 313 2.41 -10.77 -0.67
N ILE A 314 3.22 -11.36 -1.55
CA ILE A 314 3.02 -12.73 -2.04
C ILE A 314 3.06 -13.76 -0.90
N ARG A 315 3.97 -13.59 0.06
CA ARG A 315 4.11 -14.50 1.22
C ARG A 315 2.96 -14.38 2.22
N MET A 316 2.55 -13.16 2.55
CA MET A 316 1.71 -12.89 3.73
C MET A 316 0.25 -12.52 3.40
N LEU A 317 -0.06 -12.19 2.14
CA LEU A 317 -1.41 -11.91 1.64
C LEU A 317 -1.76 -12.78 0.41
N PRO A 318 -1.50 -14.11 0.42
CA PRO A 318 -1.64 -14.95 -0.76
C PRO A 318 -3.07 -15.04 -1.30
N LYS A 319 -4.11 -15.00 -0.44
CA LYS A 319 -5.51 -15.10 -0.87
C LYS A 319 -5.96 -13.81 -1.55
N SER A 320 -5.56 -12.65 -1.02
CA SER A 320 -5.81 -11.34 -1.61
C SER A 320 -5.05 -11.18 -2.93
N TYR A 321 -3.80 -11.64 -3.00
CA TYR A 321 -3.01 -11.62 -4.24
C TYR A 321 -3.60 -12.55 -5.31
N GLU A 322 -4.05 -13.77 -4.96
CA GLU A 322 -4.75 -14.67 -5.89
C GLU A 322 -6.03 -14.01 -6.46
N PHE A 323 -6.81 -13.31 -5.63
CA PHE A 323 -7.96 -12.53 -6.09
C PHE A 323 -7.54 -11.41 -7.05
N MET A 324 -6.48 -10.65 -6.73
CA MET A 324 -5.97 -9.58 -7.59
C MET A 324 -5.55 -10.09 -8.97
N LEU A 325 -4.86 -11.24 -9.06
CA LEU A 325 -4.50 -11.85 -10.34
C LEU A 325 -5.74 -12.29 -11.13
N LYS A 326 -6.74 -12.89 -10.44
CA LYS A 326 -8.01 -13.32 -11.04
C LYS A 326 -8.84 -12.19 -11.62
N GLU A 327 -8.76 -10.98 -11.06
CA GLU A 327 -9.50 -9.81 -11.57
C GLU A 327 -8.64 -8.90 -12.48
N GLY A 328 -7.40 -9.29 -12.78
CA GLY A 328 -6.58 -8.59 -13.79
C GLY A 328 -5.84 -7.35 -13.30
N PHE A 329 -5.52 -7.28 -12.00
CA PHE A 329 -4.64 -6.23 -11.48
C PHE A 329 -3.25 -6.32 -12.14
N VAL A 330 -2.75 -5.19 -12.65
CA VAL A 330 -1.39 -5.08 -13.16
C VAL A 330 -0.45 -4.80 -12.00
N ILE A 331 0.40 -5.79 -11.66
CA ILE A 331 1.42 -5.68 -10.62
C ILE A 331 2.66 -5.00 -11.19
N LEU A 332 3.05 -3.83 -10.65
CA LEU A 332 4.26 -3.10 -11.06
C LEU A 332 5.50 -3.76 -10.44
N LYS A 333 6.15 -4.63 -11.21
CA LYS A 333 7.28 -5.47 -10.78
C LYS A 333 8.59 -4.69 -10.63
N GLY A 334 8.71 -3.58 -11.36
CA GLY A 334 9.84 -2.64 -11.32
C GLY A 334 9.53 -1.32 -10.63
N TYR A 335 8.51 -1.27 -9.77
CA TYR A 335 8.22 -0.10 -8.95
C TYR A 335 9.29 0.04 -7.85
N ASN A 336 10.04 1.14 -7.89
CA ASN A 336 11.23 1.39 -7.07
C ASN A 336 11.03 2.65 -6.22
N ILE A 337 11.46 2.62 -4.96
CA ILE A 337 11.44 3.79 -4.07
C ILE A 337 12.42 4.88 -4.52
N VAL A 338 12.22 6.12 -4.06
CA VAL A 338 13.09 7.28 -4.35
C VAL A 338 13.74 7.87 -3.09
N GLY A 339 13.69 7.15 -1.96
CA GLY A 339 14.26 7.59 -0.69
C GLY A 339 13.83 6.72 0.50
N ASP A 340 14.45 6.96 1.66
CA ASP A 340 14.22 6.23 2.90
C ASP A 340 12.89 6.60 3.58
N GLY A 341 11.92 5.70 3.61
CA GLY A 341 10.74 5.83 4.48
C GLY A 341 9.46 6.40 3.85
N THR A 342 8.38 6.32 4.60
CA THR A 342 7.03 6.71 4.20
C THR A 342 6.92 8.13 3.65
N PRO A 343 7.50 9.20 4.25
CA PRO A 343 7.40 10.54 3.66
C PRO A 343 8.14 10.64 2.31
N GLN A 344 9.24 9.91 2.15
CA GLN A 344 10.06 9.87 0.94
C GLN A 344 9.38 9.10 -0.21
N ALA A 345 8.44 8.21 0.10
CA ALA A 345 7.56 7.58 -0.90
C ALA A 345 6.28 8.40 -1.16
N LEU A 346 5.59 8.83 -0.09
CA LEU A 346 4.28 9.45 -0.19
C LEU A 346 4.33 10.92 -0.66
N LEU A 347 5.35 11.72 -0.30
CA LEU A 347 5.45 13.09 -0.83
C LEU A 347 5.59 13.11 -2.35
N PRO A 348 6.48 12.34 -2.99
CA PRO A 348 6.52 12.25 -4.45
C PRO A 348 5.20 11.81 -5.10
N ILE A 349 4.49 10.82 -4.53
CA ILE A 349 3.17 10.39 -5.03
C ILE A 349 2.13 11.52 -4.92
N LEU A 350 2.07 12.17 -3.76
CA LEU A 350 0.99 13.08 -3.41
C LEU A 350 1.25 14.54 -3.80
N THR A 351 2.48 14.91 -4.14
CA THR A 351 2.88 16.30 -4.46
C THR A 351 3.78 16.43 -5.69
N GLY A 352 4.29 15.31 -6.24
CA GLY A 352 5.27 15.33 -7.33
C GLY A 352 6.65 15.84 -6.90
N LYS A 353 6.93 15.94 -5.59
CA LYS A 353 8.11 16.60 -5.03
C LYS A 353 8.77 15.75 -3.93
N LYS A 354 10.11 15.79 -3.88
CA LYS A 354 10.87 15.32 -2.71
C LYS A 354 10.66 16.26 -1.53
N GLU A 355 10.85 15.76 -0.30
CA GLU A 355 10.81 16.56 0.94
C GLU A 355 11.71 17.82 0.88
N THR A 356 12.85 17.75 0.19
CA THR A 356 13.79 18.87 0.00
C THR A 356 13.37 19.89 -1.05
N GLU A 357 12.35 19.61 -1.87
CA GLU A 357 11.78 20.57 -2.83
C GLU A 357 10.56 21.32 -2.26
N LEU A 358 10.16 21.00 -1.03
CA LEU A 358 8.96 21.53 -0.37
C LEU A 358 9.36 22.53 0.75
N PRO A 359 8.45 23.42 1.16
CA PRO A 359 8.67 24.29 2.32
C PRO A 359 9.03 23.47 3.56
N GLU A 360 9.95 23.97 4.38
CA GLU A 360 10.33 23.29 5.62
C GLU A 360 9.10 23.12 6.52
N ALA A 361 8.90 21.90 6.99
CA ALA A 361 7.76 21.51 7.81
C ALA A 361 8.14 20.55 8.94
N ARG A 362 9.42 20.18 9.06
CA ARG A 362 9.91 19.28 10.09
C ARG A 362 9.94 19.96 11.44
N ARG A 363 9.57 19.21 12.49
CA ARG A 363 9.59 19.67 13.88
C ARG A 363 11.01 20.08 14.27
N GLY A 364 11.14 21.18 15.01
CA GLY A 364 12.43 21.64 15.53
C GLY A 364 13.34 22.35 14.52
N PHE A 365 12.90 22.61 13.30
CA PHE A 365 13.58 23.50 12.36
C PHE A 365 13.08 24.95 12.50
N MET A 366 13.97 25.93 12.28
CA MET A 366 13.57 27.34 12.18
C MET A 366 12.68 27.55 10.96
N ASN A 367 11.68 28.44 11.10
CA ASN A 367 10.69 28.76 10.06
C ASN A 367 9.87 27.56 9.54
N ALA A 368 9.86 26.43 10.26
CA ALA A 368 9.03 25.29 9.90
C ALA A 368 7.53 25.65 9.91
N SER A 369 6.83 25.21 8.89
CA SER A 369 5.41 25.50 8.65
C SER A 369 4.56 24.22 8.64
N TYR A 370 3.25 24.36 8.81
CA TYR A 370 2.33 23.21 8.64
C TYR A 370 2.27 22.80 7.17
N VAL A 371 2.08 21.51 6.90
CA VAL A 371 2.14 20.97 5.53
C VAL A 371 0.94 21.35 4.65
N ASP A 372 -0.01 22.14 5.17
CA ASP A 372 -1.20 22.67 4.48
C ASP A 372 -0.90 23.28 3.09
N ASN A 373 0.26 23.93 2.94
CA ASN A 373 0.64 24.67 1.74
C ASN A 373 1.36 23.83 0.67
N PHE A 374 1.55 22.53 0.88
CA PHE A 374 2.15 21.66 -0.15
C PHE A 374 1.16 21.45 -1.32
N PRO A 375 1.65 21.18 -2.54
CA PRO A 375 0.81 21.02 -3.74
C PRO A 375 0.17 19.63 -3.76
N TRP A 376 -0.73 19.36 -2.81
CA TRP A 376 -1.36 18.05 -2.64
C TRP A 376 -2.32 17.69 -3.77
N ILE A 377 -2.15 16.51 -4.36
CA ILE A 377 -2.95 15.99 -5.47
C ILE A 377 -4.45 15.89 -5.11
N TRP A 378 -4.79 15.59 -3.85
CA TRP A 378 -6.20 15.58 -3.41
C TRP A 378 -6.84 16.97 -3.45
N ASN A 379 -6.08 18.06 -3.38
CA ASN A 379 -6.61 19.41 -3.59
C ASN A 379 -7.02 19.62 -5.05
N ASP A 380 -6.31 19.00 -6.01
CA ASP A 380 -6.65 19.10 -7.43
C ASP A 380 -7.85 18.22 -7.78
N PHE A 381 -7.94 17.00 -7.22
CA PHE A 381 -9.17 16.19 -7.27
C PHE A 381 -10.36 16.94 -6.64
N LYS A 382 -10.18 17.60 -5.48
CA LYS A 382 -11.21 18.41 -4.82
C LYS A 382 -11.66 19.61 -5.67
N LYS A 383 -10.74 20.32 -6.33
CA LYS A 383 -11.06 21.39 -7.30
C LYS A 383 -11.85 20.85 -8.49
N ALA A 384 -11.54 19.65 -8.96
CA ALA A 384 -12.25 18.92 -10.02
C ALA A 384 -13.59 18.29 -9.56
N GLY A 385 -14.10 18.66 -8.39
CA GLY A 385 -15.43 18.26 -7.92
C GLY A 385 -15.50 16.94 -7.16
N TYR A 386 -14.37 16.25 -6.94
CA TYR A 386 -14.35 15.00 -6.20
C TYR A 386 -14.62 15.22 -4.71
N VAL A 387 -15.28 14.27 -4.07
CA VAL A 387 -15.29 14.14 -2.60
C VAL A 387 -13.99 13.43 -2.20
N THR A 388 -13.31 13.89 -1.16
CA THR A 388 -11.98 13.37 -0.76
C THR A 388 -11.95 12.79 0.65
N GLN A 389 -11.25 11.66 0.82
CA GLN A 389 -10.98 11.10 2.14
C GLN A 389 -9.51 10.68 2.33
N TRP A 390 -9.07 10.71 3.58
CA TRP A 390 -7.78 10.19 4.03
C TRP A 390 -7.92 9.47 5.37
N ALA A 391 -7.37 8.26 5.45
CA ALA A 391 -7.19 7.50 6.68
C ALA A 391 -5.75 6.99 6.82
N GLU A 392 -5.23 7.06 8.03
CA GLU A 392 -3.94 6.52 8.46
C GLU A 392 -4.08 6.10 9.93
N ASP A 393 -3.70 4.88 10.27
CA ASP A 393 -3.72 4.38 11.66
C ASP A 393 -2.39 4.65 12.38
N MET A 394 -2.22 4.13 13.60
CA MET A 394 -1.04 4.35 14.45
C MET A 394 -0.68 5.85 14.60
N GLN A 395 -1.61 6.67 15.13
CA GLN A 395 -1.54 8.15 15.07
C GLN A 395 -0.26 8.77 15.65
N SER A 396 0.43 8.04 16.53
CA SER A 396 1.68 8.43 17.17
C SER A 396 2.89 8.44 16.22
N ILE A 397 2.81 7.71 15.10
CA ILE A 397 3.86 7.60 14.08
C ILE A 397 3.42 8.07 12.68
N GLY A 398 2.20 8.59 12.53
CA GLY A 398 1.62 9.01 11.24
C GLY A 398 2.54 9.90 10.40
N THR A 399 2.53 9.68 9.08
CA THR A 399 3.54 10.11 8.10
C THR A 399 3.93 11.58 8.24
N PHE A 400 2.92 12.45 8.30
CA PHE A 400 3.10 13.91 8.31
C PHE A 400 3.07 14.51 9.71
N GLN A 401 2.99 13.67 10.75
CA GLN A 401 2.80 14.10 12.14
C GLN A 401 3.92 13.66 13.08
N LEU A 402 4.61 12.56 12.79
CA LEU A 402 5.78 12.13 13.57
C LEU A 402 6.94 13.12 13.40
N ARG A 403 7.42 13.31 12.17
CA ARG A 403 8.58 14.18 11.89
C ARG A 403 8.22 15.61 11.52
N MET A 404 7.01 15.85 11.04
CA MET A 404 6.52 17.16 10.58
C MET A 404 5.47 17.75 11.52
N LEU A 405 5.16 19.03 11.34
CA LEU A 405 4.17 19.78 12.12
C LEU A 405 2.71 19.33 11.89
N GLY A 406 2.45 18.35 11.02
CA GLY A 406 1.10 17.94 10.64
C GLY A 406 0.36 19.02 9.85
N PHE A 407 -0.95 18.84 9.74
CA PHE A 407 -1.82 19.82 9.15
C PHE A 407 -2.42 20.76 10.22
N LYS A 408 -2.56 22.05 9.87
CA LYS A 408 -3.29 23.04 10.67
C LYS A 408 -4.77 23.04 10.30
N LYS A 409 -5.10 22.96 9.02
CA LYS A 409 -6.47 22.75 8.50
C LYS A 409 -6.75 21.28 8.20
N GLN A 410 -8.01 20.88 8.07
CA GLN A 410 -8.32 19.53 7.62
C GLN A 410 -7.97 19.37 6.12
N PRO A 411 -7.16 18.36 5.71
CA PRO A 411 -6.64 18.27 4.34
C PRO A 411 -7.65 17.76 3.30
N VAL A 412 -8.67 17.01 3.74
CA VAL A 412 -9.65 16.29 2.93
C VAL A 412 -11.05 16.48 3.53
N ASP A 413 -12.10 16.03 2.84
CA ASP A 413 -13.47 16.17 3.36
C ASP A 413 -13.74 15.24 4.55
N HIS A 414 -13.32 13.98 4.47
CA HIS A 414 -13.45 13.00 5.56
C HIS A 414 -12.08 12.51 6.02
N TYR A 415 -11.73 12.75 7.28
CA TYR A 415 -10.36 12.58 7.80
C TYR A 415 -10.29 11.70 9.05
N MET A 416 -9.86 10.44 8.90
CA MET A 416 -9.92 9.41 9.95
C MET A 416 -8.93 9.63 11.12
N ARG A 417 -8.04 10.63 11.05
CA ARG A 417 -7.08 10.90 12.13
C ARG A 417 -7.74 11.19 13.48
N LEU A 418 -8.90 11.86 13.49
CA LEU A 418 -9.68 12.12 14.72
C LEU A 418 -10.09 10.82 15.41
N PHE A 419 -10.48 9.80 14.64
CA PHE A 419 -10.82 8.48 15.17
C PHE A 419 -9.64 7.88 15.92
N TYR A 420 -8.47 7.79 15.30
CA TYR A 420 -7.31 7.12 15.91
C TYR A 420 -6.74 7.87 17.11
N LEU A 421 -6.79 9.21 17.13
CA LEU A 421 -6.46 10.05 18.30
C LEU A 421 -7.28 9.68 19.55
N GLU A 422 -8.53 9.26 19.39
CA GLU A 422 -9.37 8.82 20.50
C GLU A 422 -9.41 7.30 20.67
N ALA A 423 -9.44 6.52 19.59
CA ALA A 423 -9.59 5.06 19.60
C ALA A 423 -8.40 4.34 20.22
N GLU A 424 -7.17 4.82 20.01
CA GLU A 424 -5.98 4.23 20.64
C GLU A 424 -6.04 4.28 22.18
N LYS A 425 -6.73 5.28 22.76
CA LYS A 425 -6.97 5.37 24.22
C LYS A 425 -7.87 4.24 24.75
N TYR A 426 -8.64 3.58 23.88
CA TYR A 426 -9.53 2.46 24.22
C TYR A 426 -8.88 1.10 23.98
N TYR A 427 -7.74 1.02 23.29
CA TYR A 427 -7.15 -0.25 22.85
C TYR A 427 -6.84 -1.23 23.99
N ASN A 428 -6.44 -0.72 25.16
CA ASN A 428 -6.16 -1.54 26.35
C ASN A 428 -7.43 -2.08 27.05
N ARG A 429 -8.63 -1.64 26.65
CA ARG A 429 -9.91 -2.16 27.16
C ARG A 429 -10.36 -3.44 26.43
N PHE A 430 -9.70 -3.78 25.34
CA PHE A 430 -10.10 -4.86 24.43
C PHE A 430 -8.95 -5.85 24.20
N ARG A 431 -9.27 -6.98 23.57
CA ARG A 431 -8.26 -7.96 23.15
C ARG A 431 -7.31 -7.37 22.10
N ARG A 432 -6.12 -7.98 21.96
CA ARG A 432 -5.10 -7.63 20.95
C ARG A 432 -5.77 -7.46 19.57
N LEU A 433 -5.46 -6.36 18.88
CA LEU A 433 -5.99 -5.99 17.56
C LEU A 433 -7.53 -5.82 17.47
N CYS A 434 -8.25 -5.70 18.59
CA CYS A 434 -9.70 -5.46 18.61
C CYS A 434 -10.07 -4.05 19.08
N LEU A 435 -11.25 -3.59 18.65
CA LEU A 435 -12.01 -2.48 19.20
C LEU A 435 -13.45 -2.97 19.42
N GLY A 436 -13.72 -3.47 20.63
CA GLY A 436 -14.94 -4.20 20.96
C GLY A 436 -15.10 -5.49 20.15
N SER A 437 -16.20 -5.61 19.41
CA SER A 437 -16.55 -6.83 18.67
C SER A 437 -15.86 -6.99 17.31
N ILE A 438 -15.18 -5.97 16.82
CA ILE A 438 -14.52 -5.97 15.51
C ILE A 438 -13.01 -5.77 15.66
N SER A 439 -12.25 -6.29 14.71
CA SER A 439 -10.82 -6.01 14.60
C SER A 439 -10.58 -4.56 14.17
N ARG A 440 -9.42 -4.01 14.54
CA ARG A 440 -9.09 -2.60 14.28
C ARG A 440 -9.02 -2.30 12.78
N HIS A 441 -8.36 -3.14 11.99
CA HIS A 441 -8.31 -3.02 10.53
C HIS A 441 -9.71 -2.98 9.87
N LYS A 442 -10.71 -3.69 10.42
CA LYS A 442 -12.09 -3.65 9.93
C LYS A 442 -12.77 -2.29 10.10
N ASN A 443 -12.37 -1.48 11.08
CA ASN A 443 -12.88 -0.10 11.19
C ASN A 443 -12.47 0.70 9.94
N MET A 444 -11.22 0.58 9.51
CA MET A 444 -10.71 1.27 8.32
C MET A 444 -11.29 0.70 7.02
N LEU A 445 -11.44 -0.62 6.91
CA LEU A 445 -12.11 -1.22 5.74
C LEU A 445 -13.57 -0.76 5.65
N ASN A 446 -14.31 -0.74 6.77
CA ASN A 446 -15.70 -0.29 6.80
C ASN A 446 -15.84 1.21 6.53
N TRP A 447 -14.91 2.03 7.02
CA TRP A 447 -14.83 3.46 6.70
C TRP A 447 -14.78 3.70 5.18
N VAL A 448 -14.00 2.92 4.43
CA VAL A 448 -13.98 2.99 2.95
C VAL A 448 -15.32 2.56 2.35
N LYS A 449 -15.96 1.50 2.87
CA LYS A 449 -17.27 1.04 2.38
C LYS A 449 -18.35 2.12 2.56
N GLU A 450 -18.41 2.72 3.74
CA GLU A 450 -19.34 3.82 4.05
C GLU A 450 -19.12 4.99 3.09
N PHE A 451 -17.86 5.41 2.86
CA PHE A 451 -17.55 6.54 1.98
C PHE A 451 -17.99 6.32 0.53
N PHE A 452 -17.76 5.13 0.00
CA PHE A 452 -18.20 4.77 -1.34
C PHE A 452 -19.72 4.57 -1.46
N THR A 453 -20.41 4.28 -0.34
CA THR A 453 -21.87 4.10 -0.29
C THR A 453 -22.60 5.44 -0.14
N ILE A 454 -22.12 6.34 0.72
CA ILE A 454 -22.75 7.65 0.97
C ILE A 454 -22.64 8.59 -0.24
N TYR A 455 -21.52 8.55 -0.96
CA TYR A 455 -21.26 9.39 -2.13
C TYR A 455 -21.22 8.56 -3.43
N ASP A 456 -22.07 7.54 -3.54
CA ASP A 456 -22.14 6.60 -4.68
C ASP A 456 -22.04 7.29 -6.06
N SER A 457 -22.83 8.36 -6.20
CA SER A 457 -23.15 9.17 -7.38
C SER A 457 -22.24 10.39 -7.56
N LYS A 458 -21.10 10.42 -6.87
CA LYS A 458 -20.06 11.47 -6.99
C LYS A 458 -18.70 10.86 -7.29
N PRO A 459 -17.83 11.56 -8.03
CA PRO A 459 -16.43 11.14 -8.18
C PRO A 459 -15.72 11.23 -6.82
N LYS A 460 -14.94 10.21 -6.48
CA LYS A 460 -14.32 10.02 -5.15
C LYS A 460 -12.81 9.85 -5.25
N PHE A 461 -12.04 10.59 -4.45
CA PHE A 461 -10.60 10.35 -4.25
C PHE A 461 -10.37 9.88 -2.82
N SER A 462 -9.88 8.65 -2.66
CA SER A 462 -9.72 8.00 -1.35
C SER A 462 -8.29 7.54 -1.20
N PHE A 463 -7.57 8.08 -0.21
CA PHE A 463 -6.25 7.58 0.18
C PHE A 463 -6.31 6.95 1.57
N ILE A 464 -5.88 5.70 1.70
CA ILE A 464 -5.94 4.92 2.94
C ILE A 464 -4.56 4.33 3.17
N PHE A 465 -4.07 4.32 4.40
CA PHE A 465 -2.74 3.81 4.74
C PHE A 465 -2.77 2.99 6.04
N HIS A 466 -2.25 1.76 6.00
CA HIS A 466 -2.29 0.81 7.12
C HIS A 466 -0.89 0.45 7.60
N SER A 467 -0.60 0.72 8.88
CA SER A 467 0.67 0.41 9.54
C SER A 467 0.54 -0.68 10.61
N GLU A 468 -0.61 -0.85 11.29
CA GLU A 468 -0.73 -1.73 12.48
C GLU A 468 -0.35 -3.20 12.20
N ALA A 469 -0.61 -3.71 10.99
CA ALA A 469 -0.30 -5.10 10.61
C ALA A 469 1.12 -5.33 10.02
N SER A 470 1.92 -4.29 9.77
CA SER A 470 3.15 -4.44 8.96
C SER A 470 4.37 -3.57 9.32
N HIS A 471 4.21 -2.43 10.00
CA HIS A 471 5.30 -1.44 10.25
C HIS A 471 6.57 -2.06 10.86
N ASN A 472 6.44 -2.93 11.87
CA ASN A 472 7.62 -3.50 12.57
C ASN A 472 8.14 -4.79 11.89
N TYR A 473 7.23 -5.62 11.39
CA TYR A 473 7.50 -6.87 10.68
C TYR A 473 6.19 -7.34 10.02
N ASN A 474 6.28 -8.13 8.95
CA ASN A 474 5.12 -8.40 8.09
C ASN A 474 4.27 -9.63 8.48
N ASN A 475 4.65 -10.44 9.48
CA ASN A 475 3.88 -11.64 9.85
C ASN A 475 2.40 -11.37 10.19
N PRO A 476 2.00 -10.25 10.84
CA PRO A 476 0.60 -9.97 11.15
C PRO A 476 -0.29 -9.69 9.93
N LEU A 477 0.27 -9.46 8.74
CA LEU A 477 -0.50 -9.38 7.50
C LEU A 477 -1.30 -10.67 7.23
N ASN A 478 -0.78 -11.84 7.62
CA ASN A 478 -1.50 -13.11 7.50
C ASN A 478 -2.84 -13.11 8.28
N LEU A 479 -2.97 -12.27 9.32
CA LEU A 479 -4.18 -12.17 10.13
C LEU A 479 -5.30 -11.37 9.46
N ILE A 480 -4.99 -10.61 8.40
CA ILE A 480 -5.92 -9.73 7.71
C ILE A 480 -6.22 -10.16 6.27
N ASP A 481 -5.53 -11.17 5.73
CA ASP A 481 -5.67 -11.61 4.33
C ASP A 481 -7.09 -12.04 3.96
N ASP A 482 -7.78 -12.81 4.81
CA ASP A 482 -9.18 -13.20 4.59
C ASP A 482 -10.12 -11.97 4.55
N ASP A 483 -9.84 -10.96 5.36
CA ASP A 483 -10.66 -9.75 5.44
C ASP A 483 -10.36 -8.76 4.31
N LEU A 484 -9.11 -8.70 3.86
CA LEU A 484 -8.68 -7.93 2.69
C LEU A 484 -9.24 -8.54 1.41
N LYS A 485 -9.18 -9.87 1.25
CA LYS A 485 -9.90 -10.60 0.19
C LYS A 485 -11.41 -10.33 0.25
N SER A 486 -12.03 -10.43 1.43
CA SER A 486 -13.46 -10.15 1.61
C SER A 486 -13.82 -8.69 1.28
N PHE A 487 -12.89 -7.74 1.49
CA PHE A 487 -13.05 -6.35 1.09
C PHE A 487 -12.96 -6.17 -0.44
N LEU A 488 -11.99 -6.81 -1.10
CA LEU A 488 -11.87 -6.83 -2.56
C LEU A 488 -13.12 -7.47 -3.21
N GLU A 489 -13.61 -8.58 -2.67
CA GLU A 489 -14.87 -9.22 -3.07
C GLU A 489 -16.06 -8.27 -2.89
N TYR A 490 -16.16 -7.57 -1.76
CA TYR A 490 -17.18 -6.55 -1.56
C TYR A 490 -17.10 -5.43 -2.60
N LEU A 491 -15.92 -4.89 -2.91
CA LEU A 491 -15.74 -3.85 -3.94
C LEU A 491 -16.16 -4.34 -5.34
N LYS A 492 -16.03 -5.63 -5.63
CA LYS A 492 -16.55 -6.25 -6.85
C LYS A 492 -18.08 -6.36 -6.83
N PHE A 493 -18.63 -7.05 -5.83
CA PHE A 493 -20.07 -7.37 -5.78
C PHE A 493 -20.98 -6.14 -5.58
N SER A 494 -20.48 -5.09 -4.93
CA SER A 494 -21.18 -3.80 -4.81
C SER A 494 -21.12 -2.94 -6.08
N GLY A 495 -20.39 -3.37 -7.12
CA GLY A 495 -20.20 -2.61 -8.36
C GLY A 495 -19.20 -1.46 -8.25
N ILE A 496 -18.61 -1.19 -7.08
CA ILE A 496 -17.62 -0.11 -6.88
C ILE A 496 -16.45 -0.23 -7.87
N MET A 497 -15.95 -1.45 -8.10
CA MET A 497 -14.88 -1.73 -9.09
C MET A 497 -15.23 -1.28 -10.52
N LYS A 498 -16.50 -1.26 -10.91
CA LYS A 498 -16.91 -0.92 -12.30
C LYS A 498 -16.66 0.56 -12.65
N ASN A 499 -16.47 1.43 -11.65
CA ASN A 499 -16.19 2.86 -11.84
C ASN A 499 -15.03 3.38 -10.95
N THR A 500 -14.09 2.52 -10.55
CA THR A 500 -13.00 2.89 -9.63
C THR A 500 -11.65 2.34 -10.09
N ILE A 501 -10.67 3.23 -10.23
CA ILE A 501 -9.25 2.88 -10.36
C ILE A 501 -8.76 2.46 -8.97
N LEU A 502 -8.40 1.18 -8.82
CA LEU A 502 -7.87 0.65 -7.57
C LEU A 502 -6.35 0.63 -7.61
N LEU A 503 -5.72 1.22 -6.60
CA LEU A 503 -4.29 1.31 -6.42
C LEU A 503 -3.93 0.70 -5.06
N PHE A 504 -3.61 -0.59 -5.03
CA PHE A 504 -3.10 -1.24 -3.81
C PHE A 504 -1.58 -1.20 -3.82
N MET A 505 -1.00 -0.62 -2.76
CA MET A 505 0.40 -0.19 -2.74
C MET A 505 1.07 -0.36 -1.39
N SER A 506 2.39 -0.20 -1.37
CA SER A 506 3.21 0.00 -0.19
C SER A 506 4.27 1.07 -0.47
N ASP A 507 4.74 1.73 0.57
CA ASP A 507 5.71 2.82 0.52
C ASP A 507 7.16 2.32 0.33
N HIS A 508 7.52 1.26 1.03
CA HIS A 508 8.79 0.54 0.97
C HIS A 508 8.61 -0.89 1.51
N GLY A 509 9.63 -1.75 1.39
CA GLY A 509 9.68 -2.99 2.18
C GLY A 509 10.12 -2.75 3.62
N VAL A 510 10.46 -3.82 4.36
CA VAL A 510 10.81 -3.72 5.79
C VAL A 510 12.16 -3.04 5.99
N ARG A 511 12.14 -1.84 6.60
CA ARG A 511 13.34 -1.01 6.87
C ARG A 511 14.12 -1.40 8.11
N ILE A 512 13.48 -2.05 9.09
CA ILE A 512 14.07 -2.36 10.40
C ILE A 512 13.80 -3.83 10.74
N SER A 513 14.64 -4.71 10.21
CA SER A 513 14.57 -6.16 10.47
C SER A 513 15.89 -6.83 10.12
N ASP A 514 16.20 -7.94 10.80
CA ASP A 514 17.32 -8.82 10.47
C ASP A 514 17.28 -9.32 9.01
N LEU A 515 16.10 -9.28 8.38
CA LEU A 515 15.92 -9.47 6.93
C LEU A 515 16.89 -8.63 6.09
N ARG A 516 17.17 -7.38 6.48
CA ARG A 516 18.08 -6.47 5.74
C ARG A 516 19.56 -6.84 5.82
N GLN A 517 19.93 -7.81 6.66
CA GLN A 517 21.28 -8.38 6.65
C GLN A 517 21.52 -9.19 5.35
N TYR A 518 20.45 -9.65 4.70
CA TYR A 518 20.48 -10.46 3.48
C TYR A 518 20.28 -9.62 2.22
N SER A 519 20.97 -9.99 1.14
CA SER A 519 20.93 -9.27 -0.15
C SER A 519 19.51 -9.10 -0.71
N GLN A 520 18.68 -10.14 -0.63
CA GLN A 520 17.27 -10.05 -1.05
C GLN A 520 16.46 -9.10 -0.15
N GLY A 521 16.69 -9.07 1.16
CA GLY A 521 15.98 -8.17 2.07
C GLY A 521 16.19 -6.68 1.73
N LYS A 522 17.40 -6.31 1.30
CA LYS A 522 17.72 -4.95 0.82
C LYS A 522 17.05 -4.60 -0.51
N LEU A 523 16.91 -5.57 -1.41
CA LEU A 523 16.19 -5.38 -2.67
C LEU A 523 14.67 -5.31 -2.43
N GLU A 524 14.16 -6.12 -1.50
CA GLU A 524 12.76 -6.10 -1.07
C GLU A 524 12.36 -4.78 -0.40
N GLU A 525 13.24 -4.16 0.40
CA GLU A 525 13.07 -2.80 0.91
C GLU A 525 12.83 -1.79 -0.22
N ARG A 526 13.59 -1.89 -1.31
CA ARG A 526 13.57 -0.96 -2.44
C ARG A 526 12.46 -1.24 -3.46
N LEU A 527 11.82 -2.41 -3.37
CA LEU A 527 10.78 -2.93 -4.28
C LEU A 527 9.46 -3.24 -3.53
N PRO A 528 8.75 -2.21 -3.03
CA PRO A 528 7.43 -2.36 -2.41
C PRO A 528 6.39 -2.97 -3.36
N PHE A 529 5.32 -3.50 -2.79
CA PHE A 529 4.16 -3.91 -3.57
C PHE A 529 3.49 -2.70 -4.21
N PHE A 530 3.15 -2.77 -5.50
CA PHE A 530 2.27 -1.81 -6.14
C PHE A 530 1.46 -2.50 -7.25
N SER A 531 0.16 -2.22 -7.30
CA SER A 531 -0.76 -2.82 -8.26
C SER A 531 -1.84 -1.83 -8.71
N VAL A 532 -2.29 -1.97 -9.95
CA VAL A 532 -3.30 -1.12 -10.58
C VAL A 532 -4.41 -1.97 -11.17
N LEU A 533 -5.66 -1.77 -10.77
CA LEU A 533 -6.84 -2.20 -11.53
C LEU A 533 -7.47 -0.99 -12.19
N MET A 534 -7.58 -1.04 -13.52
CA MET A 534 -8.37 -0.08 -14.29
C MET A 534 -9.79 -0.60 -14.48
N PRO A 535 -10.84 0.24 -14.37
CA PRO A 535 -12.21 -0.11 -14.73
C PRO A 535 -12.30 -0.76 -16.11
N GLN A 536 -13.15 -1.77 -16.27
CA GLN A 536 -13.30 -2.50 -17.53
C GLN A 536 -13.58 -1.56 -18.72
N SER A 537 -14.45 -0.57 -18.54
CA SER A 537 -14.76 0.47 -19.52
C SER A 537 -13.55 1.31 -19.94
N PHE A 538 -12.55 1.48 -19.06
CA PHE A 538 -11.27 2.08 -19.43
C PHE A 538 -10.45 1.13 -20.30
N GLN A 539 -10.34 -0.16 -19.91
CA GLN A 539 -9.54 -1.14 -20.65
C GLN A 539 -10.06 -1.38 -22.08
N GLU A 540 -11.38 -1.32 -22.28
CA GLU A 540 -12.04 -1.45 -23.59
C GLU A 540 -11.88 -0.19 -24.45
N LYS A 541 -12.01 0.99 -23.84
CA LYS A 541 -11.96 2.29 -24.55
C LYS A 541 -10.53 2.77 -24.83
N TYR A 542 -9.57 2.40 -23.98
CA TYR A 542 -8.18 2.86 -24.00
C TYR A 542 -7.18 1.68 -24.00
N PRO A 543 -7.22 0.81 -25.04
CA PRO A 543 -6.40 -0.39 -25.09
C PRO A 543 -4.91 -0.10 -25.25
N ASN A 544 -4.53 1.06 -25.81
CA ASN A 544 -3.13 1.47 -25.97
C ASN A 544 -2.51 1.91 -24.64
N GLU A 545 -3.26 2.66 -23.85
CA GLU A 545 -2.91 3.09 -22.50
C GLU A 545 -2.83 1.88 -21.57
N MET A 546 -3.75 0.92 -21.73
CA MET A 546 -3.72 -0.36 -21.01
C MET A 546 -2.53 -1.25 -21.43
N LYS A 547 -2.14 -1.22 -22.71
CA LYS A 547 -0.91 -1.85 -23.22
C LYS A 547 0.33 -1.19 -22.59
N ASN A 548 0.39 0.15 -22.55
CA ASN A 548 1.49 0.89 -21.93
C ASN A 548 1.61 0.57 -20.43
N LEU A 549 0.52 0.59 -19.68
CA LEU A 549 0.50 0.19 -18.25
C LEU A 549 1.05 -1.23 -18.05
N ARG A 550 0.66 -2.20 -18.89
CA ARG A 550 1.22 -3.56 -18.86
C ARG A 550 2.71 -3.58 -19.20
N LEU A 551 3.15 -2.90 -20.26
CA LEU A 551 4.58 -2.81 -20.64
C LEU A 551 5.43 -2.18 -19.53
N ASN A 552 4.92 -1.11 -18.92
CA ASN A 552 5.59 -0.36 -17.87
C ASN A 552 5.67 -1.14 -16.55
N SER A 553 4.77 -2.10 -16.32
CA SER A 553 4.81 -2.98 -15.14
C SER A 553 6.11 -3.79 -15.00
N ARG A 554 6.83 -4.05 -16.10
CA ARG A 554 8.16 -4.70 -16.10
C ARG A 554 9.33 -3.72 -16.34
N LYS A 555 9.12 -2.41 -16.15
CA LYS A 555 10.14 -1.35 -16.30
C LYS A 555 10.33 -0.58 -14.99
N LEU A 556 11.38 0.24 -14.95
CA LEU A 556 11.65 1.14 -13.84
C LEU A 556 10.54 2.20 -13.72
N THR A 557 9.71 2.04 -12.69
CA THR A 557 8.62 2.96 -12.32
C THR A 557 8.82 3.45 -10.89
N THR A 558 8.25 4.60 -10.56
CA THR A 558 8.57 5.34 -9.33
C THR A 558 7.34 6.03 -8.75
N PRO A 559 7.40 6.44 -7.47
CA PRO A 559 6.49 7.42 -6.87
C PRO A 559 6.11 8.63 -7.75
N PHE A 560 7.05 9.19 -8.54
CA PHE A 560 6.76 10.31 -9.45
C PHE A 560 5.87 9.92 -10.64
N ASP A 561 6.01 8.69 -11.14
CA ASP A 561 5.18 8.19 -12.25
C ASP A 561 3.73 7.99 -11.80
N ILE A 562 3.52 7.61 -10.53
CA ILE A 562 2.18 7.57 -9.93
C ILE A 562 1.57 8.97 -9.87
N HIS A 563 2.34 9.97 -9.46
CA HIS A 563 1.86 11.36 -9.40
C HIS A 563 1.43 11.90 -10.77
N GLU A 564 2.27 11.72 -11.80
CA GLU A 564 1.91 12.12 -13.16
C GLU A 564 0.74 11.29 -13.72
N THR A 565 0.56 10.04 -13.29
CA THR A 565 -0.65 9.25 -13.60
C THR A 565 -1.90 9.83 -12.95
N LEU A 566 -1.84 10.24 -11.67
CA LEU A 566 -2.95 10.89 -10.96
C LEU A 566 -3.34 12.23 -11.60
N LYS A 567 -2.36 13.04 -12.02
CA LYS A 567 -2.61 14.26 -12.79
C LYS A 567 -3.21 13.96 -14.16
N HIS A 568 -2.72 12.94 -14.85
CA HIS A 568 -3.23 12.53 -16.15
C HIS A 568 -4.69 12.03 -16.08
N ILE A 569 -5.14 11.44 -14.97
CA ILE A 569 -6.56 11.10 -14.74
C ILE A 569 -7.47 12.35 -14.72
N LEU A 570 -6.96 13.49 -14.25
CA LEU A 570 -7.69 14.77 -14.18
C LEU A 570 -7.64 15.59 -15.49
N ASN A 571 -6.61 15.38 -16.32
CA ASN A 571 -6.43 16.04 -17.61
C ASN A 571 -6.02 14.98 -18.65
N PHE A 572 -6.96 14.12 -19.06
CA PHE A 572 -6.66 12.94 -19.85
C PHE A 572 -6.61 13.23 -21.34
N GLU A 573 -5.48 12.86 -21.95
CA GLU A 573 -5.23 12.98 -23.39
C GLU A 573 -4.63 11.66 -23.87
N THR A 574 -5.22 11.06 -24.90
CA THR A 574 -4.70 9.81 -25.46
C THR A 574 -3.32 10.05 -26.07
N HIS A 575 -2.25 9.56 -25.44
CA HIS A 575 -0.90 9.74 -25.97
C HIS A 575 -0.81 9.03 -27.33
N GLN A 576 -0.51 9.80 -28.38
CA GLN A 576 0.00 9.22 -29.62
C GLN A 576 1.28 8.45 -29.31
N THR A 577 1.54 7.37 -30.07
CA THR A 577 2.66 6.44 -29.83
C THR A 577 4.02 7.00 -30.25
N HIS A 578 4.34 8.21 -29.81
CA HIS A 578 5.64 8.85 -30.01
C HIS A 578 6.62 8.23 -29.02
N GLN A 579 7.62 7.52 -29.55
CA GLN A 579 8.71 6.94 -28.76
C GLN A 579 9.71 8.02 -28.27
N ASP A 580 9.55 9.26 -28.74
CA ASP A 580 10.39 10.43 -28.50
C ASP A 580 9.87 11.35 -27.36
N GLU A 581 9.19 10.81 -26.34
CA GLU A 581 9.00 11.58 -25.09
C GLU A 581 10.34 11.71 -24.34
N GLU A 582 10.75 12.94 -24.08
CA GLU A 582 11.92 13.29 -23.25
C GLU A 582 11.90 12.53 -21.91
N LEU A 583 13.03 11.94 -21.52
CA LEU A 583 13.16 11.14 -20.29
C LEU A 583 12.97 12.00 -19.04
N LYS A 584 11.74 11.99 -18.50
CA LYS A 584 11.35 12.77 -17.32
C LYS A 584 11.47 11.97 -16.02
N ARG A 585 11.72 12.70 -14.94
CA ARG A 585 11.71 12.17 -13.56
C ARG A 585 10.40 11.47 -13.17
N GLY A 586 9.29 11.84 -13.82
CA GLY A 586 7.97 11.24 -13.69
C GLY A 586 7.27 11.26 -15.05
N MET A 587 6.62 10.14 -15.40
CA MET A 587 5.82 9.95 -16.61
C MET A 587 4.52 9.23 -16.24
N SER A 588 3.41 9.49 -16.93
CA SER A 588 2.18 8.73 -16.67
C SER A 588 2.39 7.25 -17.05
N LEU A 589 1.85 6.33 -16.23
CA LEU A 589 1.85 4.90 -16.53
C LEU A 589 1.04 4.54 -17.78
N PHE A 590 0.18 5.45 -18.26
CA PHE A 590 -0.55 5.33 -19.53
C PHE A 590 0.30 5.72 -20.75
N SER A 591 1.40 6.46 -20.56
CA SER A 591 2.39 6.81 -21.58
C SER A 591 3.42 5.69 -21.73
N TYR A 592 4.17 5.63 -22.83
CA TYR A 592 5.23 4.63 -22.99
C TYR A 592 6.49 5.06 -22.23
N ILE A 593 6.83 4.37 -21.14
CA ILE A 593 8.10 4.62 -20.43
C ILE A 593 9.22 3.89 -21.18
N SER A 594 10.32 4.58 -21.52
CA SER A 594 11.41 3.96 -22.26
C SER A 594 12.10 2.85 -21.45
N PRO A 595 12.39 1.68 -22.05
CA PRO A 595 13.20 0.63 -21.42
C PRO A 595 14.66 1.07 -21.21
N ASN A 596 15.08 2.18 -21.83
CA ASN A 596 16.40 2.77 -21.63
C ASN A 596 16.47 3.74 -20.44
N ARG A 597 15.35 4.00 -19.74
CA ARG A 597 15.33 4.88 -18.56
C ARG A 597 16.20 4.30 -17.43
N SER A 598 17.21 5.07 -17.04
CA SER A 598 18.09 4.79 -15.92
C SER A 598 17.52 5.32 -14.60
N CYS A 599 18.16 4.97 -13.48
CA CYS A 599 17.83 5.54 -12.17
C CYS A 599 18.14 7.05 -12.08
N GLU A 600 19.13 7.55 -12.81
CA GLU A 600 19.44 8.99 -12.85
C GLU A 600 18.35 9.79 -13.59
N ASP A 601 17.81 9.24 -14.69
CA ASP A 601 16.67 9.84 -15.41
C ASP A 601 15.42 9.89 -14.52
N ALA A 602 15.19 8.82 -13.75
CA ALA A 602 14.12 8.71 -12.76
C ALA A 602 14.41 9.49 -11.45
N LYS A 603 15.58 10.14 -11.33
CA LYS A 603 16.07 10.87 -10.15
C LYS A 603 16.03 10.06 -8.84
N ILE A 604 16.35 8.78 -8.95
CA ILE A 604 16.60 7.85 -7.84
C ILE A 604 18.09 7.90 -7.47
N GLU A 605 18.42 8.30 -6.26
CA GLU A 605 19.80 8.27 -5.75
C GLU A 605 20.35 6.83 -5.77
N ALA A 606 21.66 6.66 -6.01
CA ALA A 606 22.29 5.35 -6.24
C ALA A 606 22.01 4.33 -5.12
N HIS A 607 21.95 4.78 -3.87
CA HIS A 607 21.59 3.97 -2.71
C HIS A 607 20.21 3.29 -2.83
N TRP A 608 19.23 3.95 -3.44
CA TRP A 608 17.84 3.48 -3.55
C TRP A 608 17.54 2.71 -4.84
N CYS A 609 18.42 2.78 -5.83
CA CYS A 609 18.23 2.13 -7.12
C CYS A 609 18.41 0.60 -7.02
N SER A 610 17.36 -0.18 -7.27
CA SER A 610 17.45 -1.66 -7.34
C SER A 610 18.10 -2.19 -8.62
N CYS A 611 18.25 -1.35 -9.65
CA CYS A 611 18.86 -1.74 -10.92
C CYS A 611 20.40 -1.86 -10.87
N LEU A 612 21.04 -1.39 -9.79
CA LEU A 612 22.50 -1.33 -9.68
C LEU A 612 23.08 -2.67 -9.23
N GLN A 613 24.14 -3.11 -9.91
CA GLN A 613 24.93 -4.26 -9.52
C GLN A 613 26.10 -3.81 -8.63
N TRP A 614 26.34 -4.52 -7.54
CA TRP A 614 27.40 -4.21 -6.58
C TRP A 614 28.41 -5.36 -6.54
N ILE A 615 29.69 -5.05 -6.64
CA ILE A 615 30.81 -5.98 -6.49
C ILE A 615 31.32 -5.89 -5.07
N ASP A 616 31.37 -7.02 -4.36
CA ASP A 616 31.88 -7.07 -2.99
C ASP A 616 33.40 -6.94 -2.96
N ILE A 617 33.90 -6.15 -2.02
CA ILE A 617 35.32 -5.88 -1.83
C ILE A 617 35.82 -6.70 -0.65
N ASN A 618 37.00 -7.31 -0.76
CA ASN A 618 37.64 -7.93 0.39
C ASN A 618 38.04 -6.85 1.40
N ILE A 619 37.33 -6.80 2.52
CA ILE A 619 37.58 -5.84 3.61
C ILE A 619 38.69 -6.27 4.55
N THR A 620 39.24 -7.50 4.42
CA THR A 620 40.22 -8.05 5.36
C THR A 620 41.66 -7.93 4.86
N SER A 621 42.62 -7.86 5.78
CA SER A 621 44.06 -7.71 5.50
C SER A 621 44.78 -9.01 5.08
N ASN A 622 44.08 -10.16 5.03
CA ASN A 622 44.71 -11.49 4.99
C ASN A 622 45.15 -12.01 3.61
N ASN A 623 45.26 -11.16 2.57
CA ASN A 623 45.99 -11.52 1.35
C ASN A 623 47.37 -10.85 1.34
N ILE A 624 48.34 -11.56 1.94
CA ILE A 624 49.76 -11.34 1.65
C ILE A 624 50.04 -12.04 0.31
N ASN A 625 50.50 -11.26 -0.68
CA ASN A 625 50.89 -11.58 -2.06
C ASN A 625 49.93 -11.11 -3.16
N SER A 626 50.52 -10.35 -4.11
CA SER A 626 49.91 -9.57 -5.20
C SER A 626 49.13 -8.32 -4.75
N ILE A 627 49.49 -7.19 -5.35
CA ILE A 627 49.05 -5.82 -5.00
C ILE A 627 49.50 -5.38 -3.59
N ASP A 628 50.82 -5.41 -3.39
CA ASP A 628 51.46 -4.57 -2.39
C ASP A 628 51.30 -3.10 -2.84
N LEU A 629 50.28 -2.43 -2.30
CA LEU A 629 49.91 -1.06 -2.64
C LEU A 629 51.03 -0.10 -2.23
N LYS A 630 51.95 0.16 -3.17
CA LYS A 630 52.75 1.39 -3.16
C LYS A 630 51.83 2.59 -3.37
N LEU A 631 51.16 2.99 -2.29
CA LEU A 631 50.71 4.34 -2.03
C LEU A 631 51.93 5.27 -1.98
N SER A 632 52.56 5.51 -3.14
CA SER A 632 53.60 6.51 -3.30
C SER A 632 52.98 7.89 -3.51
N VAL A 633 52.14 8.28 -2.56
CA VAL A 633 52.11 9.66 -2.07
C VAL A 633 53.16 9.69 -0.97
N GLU A 634 54.01 10.71 -0.92
CA GLU A 634 55.07 10.85 0.09
C GLU A 634 54.48 11.05 1.49
N PHE A 635 54.08 9.95 2.13
CA PHE A 635 53.82 9.87 3.55
C PHE A 635 55.07 9.28 4.21
N ASN A 636 55.74 10.10 5.02
CA ASN A 636 56.85 9.64 5.85
C ASN A 636 56.39 8.52 6.79
N GLU A 637 57.30 7.67 7.24
CA GLU A 637 56.98 6.55 8.15
C GLU A 637 56.38 6.99 9.50
N SER A 638 56.36 8.30 9.80
CA SER A 638 55.59 8.91 10.90
C SER A 638 54.07 8.86 10.73
N ASP A 639 53.56 8.80 9.50
CA ASP A 639 52.15 9.11 9.21
C ASP A 639 51.26 7.87 9.07
N GLN A 640 51.86 6.68 8.91
CA GLN A 640 51.13 5.42 9.10
C GLN A 640 50.61 5.30 10.53
N ASP A 641 51.45 5.67 11.51
CA ASP A 641 51.04 5.77 12.90
C ASP A 641 49.98 6.87 13.06
N GLU A 642 50.00 7.94 12.24
CA GLU A 642 49.00 9.02 12.32
C GLU A 642 47.61 8.67 11.75
N SER A 643 47.47 7.78 10.76
CA SER A 643 46.14 7.31 10.30
C SER A 643 45.43 6.50 11.38
N TYR A 644 46.13 5.54 11.99
CA TYR A 644 45.65 4.80 13.16
C TYR A 644 45.46 5.75 14.36
N SER A 645 46.42 6.64 14.61
CA SER A 645 46.35 7.64 15.68
C SER A 645 45.26 8.69 15.43
N ASN A 646 44.72 8.91 14.23
CA ASN A 646 43.58 9.81 14.05
C ASN A 646 42.21 9.13 14.32
N LEU A 647 42.09 7.83 14.04
CA LEU A 647 41.00 7.02 14.60
C LEU A 647 41.08 6.99 16.15
N PHE A 648 42.28 6.85 16.73
CA PHE A 648 42.47 6.67 18.17
C PHE A 648 42.67 7.96 19.01
N LYS A 649 43.18 9.09 18.47
CA LYS A 649 43.25 10.42 19.14
C LYS A 649 41.85 10.90 19.50
N ASN A 650 40.84 10.55 18.70
CA ASN A 650 39.42 10.74 18.98
C ASN A 650 38.86 9.82 20.10
N MET A 651 39.68 8.91 20.63
CA MET A 651 39.36 8.04 21.78
C MET A 651 40.26 8.30 23.01
N THR A 652 41.42 8.95 22.87
CA THR A 652 42.46 9.02 23.92
C THR A 652 42.83 10.42 24.43
N SER A 653 42.09 11.49 24.08
CA SER A 653 42.34 12.85 24.60
C SER A 653 41.93 13.02 26.08
N SER A 654 42.71 12.42 26.99
CA SER A 654 43.07 12.92 28.32
C SER A 654 42.02 13.72 29.11
N SER A 655 40.95 13.06 29.55
CA SER A 655 40.41 13.26 30.90
C SER A 655 39.82 11.95 31.42
N LEU A 656 40.67 11.17 32.10
CA LEU A 656 40.22 9.98 32.82
C LEU A 656 39.24 10.40 33.93
N ILE A 657 38.18 9.58 34.11
CA ILE A 657 37.12 9.73 35.11
C ILE A 657 36.09 10.84 34.81
N ARG A 658 35.24 10.59 33.79
CA ARG A 658 33.77 10.52 33.94
C ARG A 658 33.10 9.87 32.72
N ASN A 659 33.04 8.53 32.77
CA ASN A 659 32.15 7.61 32.05
C ASN A 659 32.19 7.62 30.50
N LYS A 660 32.60 6.49 29.89
CA LYS A 660 31.69 5.61 29.11
C LYS A 660 32.29 4.40 28.38
N LEU A 661 33.62 4.24 28.25
CA LEU A 661 34.24 2.98 27.78
C LEU A 661 35.04 2.35 28.92
N ASN A 662 34.86 1.05 29.15
CA ASN A 662 35.80 0.29 29.97
C ASN A 662 37.04 -0.07 29.13
N TYR A 663 38.20 -0.23 29.79
CA TYR A 663 39.46 -0.60 29.12
C TYR A 663 39.34 -1.91 28.33
N SER A 664 38.53 -2.85 28.82
CA SER A 664 38.23 -4.11 28.12
C SER A 664 37.54 -3.89 26.76
N GLU A 665 36.48 -3.08 26.73
CA GLU A 665 35.74 -2.76 25.49
C GLU A 665 36.63 -2.02 24.48
N TYR A 666 37.51 -1.13 24.96
CA TYR A 666 38.48 -0.45 24.10
C TYR A 666 39.44 -1.43 23.42
N GLN A 667 39.97 -2.41 24.16
CA GLN A 667 40.87 -3.42 23.58
C GLN A 667 40.15 -4.35 22.62
N GLU A 668 38.88 -4.69 22.89
CA GLU A 668 38.03 -5.49 22.00
C GLU A 668 37.81 -4.78 20.66
N ILE A 669 37.37 -3.51 20.67
CA ILE A 669 37.22 -2.70 19.44
C ILE A 669 38.56 -2.57 18.70
N LYS A 670 39.66 -2.35 19.42
CA LYS A 670 41.00 -2.25 18.83
C LYS A 670 41.46 -3.55 18.17
N ALA A 671 41.13 -4.70 18.76
CA ALA A 671 41.42 -6.02 18.18
C ALA A 671 40.55 -6.32 16.95
N GLU A 672 39.28 -5.89 16.97
CA GLU A 672 38.36 -6.02 15.83
C GLU A 672 38.83 -5.19 14.62
N LEU A 673 39.15 -3.90 14.83
CA LEU A 673 39.51 -3.01 13.73
C LEU A 673 40.82 -3.38 13.02
N LYS A 674 41.75 -4.07 13.69
CA LYS A 674 43.00 -4.58 13.09
C LYS A 674 42.80 -5.62 12.00
N LYS A 675 41.61 -6.21 11.86
CA LYS A 675 41.29 -7.22 10.84
C LYS A 675 41.08 -6.62 9.45
N TYR A 676 40.83 -5.31 9.36
CA TYR A 676 40.39 -4.67 8.14
C TYR A 676 41.52 -4.01 7.33
N SER A 677 41.33 -3.90 6.01
CA SER A 677 42.25 -3.21 5.12
C SER A 677 42.19 -1.69 5.29
N ASN A 678 43.30 -1.00 5.00
CA ASN A 678 43.40 0.46 5.13
C ASN A 678 42.31 1.20 4.32
N SER A 679 41.97 0.72 3.12
CA SER A 679 40.89 1.30 2.29
C SER A 679 39.51 1.16 2.93
N ALA A 680 39.21 0.00 3.54
CA ALA A 680 37.95 -0.21 4.26
C ALA A 680 37.88 0.67 5.51
N LEU A 681 38.97 0.77 6.27
CA LEU A 681 39.08 1.66 7.44
C LEU A 681 38.95 3.15 7.07
N LEU A 682 39.51 3.60 5.94
CA LEU A 682 39.39 4.97 5.46
C LEU A 682 37.92 5.31 5.16
N VAL A 683 37.24 4.49 4.35
CA VAL A 683 35.83 4.71 3.99
C VAL A 683 34.93 4.63 5.23
N ALA A 684 35.17 3.67 6.13
CA ALA A 684 34.43 3.56 7.38
C ALA A 684 34.66 4.76 8.32
N SER A 685 35.90 5.23 8.46
CA SER A 685 36.23 6.40 9.29
C SER A 685 35.54 7.67 8.77
N LYS A 686 35.62 7.94 7.46
CA LYS A 686 34.93 9.08 6.83
C LYS A 686 33.40 8.96 6.89
N SER A 687 32.88 7.73 6.84
CA SER A 687 31.46 7.47 7.10
C SER A 687 31.04 7.86 8.52
N ILE A 688 31.83 7.50 9.54
CA ILE A 688 31.56 7.86 10.94
C ILE A 688 31.71 9.38 11.18
N GLU A 689 32.71 10.02 10.59
CA GLU A 689 32.84 11.48 10.61
C GLU A 689 31.59 12.16 10.02
N PHE A 690 31.13 11.68 8.86
CA PHE A 690 29.92 12.17 8.21
C PHE A 690 28.68 11.97 9.09
N ILE A 691 28.42 10.79 9.66
CA ILE A 691 27.24 10.56 10.51
C ILE A 691 27.24 11.49 11.73
N ASN A 692 28.38 11.65 12.39
CA ASN A 692 28.52 12.58 13.53
C ASN A 692 28.36 14.06 13.12
N SER A 693 28.54 14.40 11.84
CA SER A 693 28.30 15.74 11.30
C SER A 693 26.81 16.05 11.08
N LEU A 694 25.96 15.02 10.91
CA LEU A 694 24.52 15.19 10.65
C LEU A 694 23.73 15.65 11.89
N ILE A 695 24.32 15.60 13.08
CA ILE A 695 23.73 16.09 14.32
C ILE A 695 24.08 17.58 14.47
N ASP A 696 23.05 18.43 14.56
CA ASP A 696 23.21 19.89 14.69
C ASP A 696 24.07 20.25 15.91
N LYS A 697 24.87 21.32 15.79
CA LYS A 697 25.81 21.76 16.83
C LYS A 697 25.16 21.86 18.21
N ASP A 698 23.96 22.44 18.29
CA ASP A 698 23.23 22.67 19.55
C ASP A 698 22.63 21.39 20.15
N LEU A 699 22.52 20.32 19.35
CA LEU A 699 21.98 19.03 19.76
C LEU A 699 23.05 18.00 20.13
N LYS A 700 24.33 18.29 19.83
CA LYS A 700 25.49 17.47 20.26
C LYS A 700 25.63 17.35 21.78
N PHE A 701 24.95 18.18 22.58
CA PHE A 701 24.85 17.95 24.02
C PHE A 701 24.10 16.65 24.35
N TYR A 702 22.97 16.41 23.68
CA TYR A 702 22.06 15.28 23.93
C TYR A 702 22.55 13.96 23.32
N CYS A 703 23.25 14.02 22.19
CA CYS A 703 23.73 12.83 21.48
C CYS A 703 25.20 12.52 21.82
N GLU A 704 25.52 11.24 21.97
CA GLU A 704 26.88 10.72 22.13
C GLU A 704 27.58 10.68 20.76
N LYS A 705 28.91 10.92 20.74
CA LYS A 705 29.70 10.78 19.52
C LYS A 705 29.86 9.29 19.21
N ILE A 706 29.25 8.82 18.12
CA ILE A 706 29.37 7.42 17.70
C ILE A 706 30.74 7.15 17.09
N ARG A 707 31.23 5.93 17.23
CA ARG A 707 32.56 5.47 16.80
C ARG A 707 32.41 4.17 16.01
N LEU A 708 33.35 3.88 15.11
CA LEU A 708 33.38 2.60 14.41
C LEU A 708 33.55 1.45 15.41
N HIS A 709 32.74 0.41 15.30
CA HIS A 709 32.90 -0.83 16.06
C HIS A 709 33.40 -1.95 15.14
N SER A 710 32.70 -2.20 14.03
CA SER A 710 33.11 -3.18 13.01
C SER A 710 32.62 -2.80 11.61
N ILE A 711 33.25 -3.36 10.58
CA ILE A 711 32.81 -3.25 9.18
C ILE A 711 32.21 -4.60 8.79
N GLN A 712 30.92 -4.62 8.45
CA GLN A 712 30.25 -5.86 8.05
C GLN A 712 30.47 -6.18 6.57
N LYS A 713 30.42 -5.16 5.71
CA LYS A 713 30.50 -5.32 4.25
C LYS A 713 30.92 -4.01 3.58
N MET A 714 31.66 -4.10 2.48
CA MET A 714 31.92 -2.98 1.57
C MET A 714 31.79 -3.49 0.13
N SER A 715 31.16 -2.71 -0.73
CA SER A 715 30.95 -3.04 -2.14
C SER A 715 31.18 -1.82 -3.03
N LYS A 716 31.72 -2.01 -4.23
CA LYS A 716 31.84 -1.00 -5.30
C LYS A 716 30.67 -1.16 -6.27
N LEU A 717 30.13 -0.05 -6.76
CA LEU A 717 29.17 -0.05 -7.84
C LEU A 717 29.82 -0.58 -9.13
N ASN A 718 29.27 -1.64 -9.69
CA ASN A 718 29.62 -2.09 -11.03
C ASN A 718 28.93 -1.16 -12.04
N LEU A 719 29.66 -0.22 -12.62
CA LEU A 719 29.14 0.61 -13.70
C LEU A 719 28.80 -0.27 -14.91
N ASN A 720 27.72 0.06 -15.61
CA ASN A 720 27.47 -0.57 -16.90
C ASN A 720 28.63 -0.21 -17.85
N ARG A 721 29.47 -1.20 -18.19
CA ARG A 721 30.69 -1.02 -18.98
C ARG A 721 30.47 -0.30 -20.30
N LYS A 722 29.25 -0.30 -20.84
CA LYS A 722 28.92 0.44 -22.07
C LYS A 722 28.96 1.95 -21.93
N LEU A 723 28.78 2.49 -20.72
CA LEU A 723 29.01 3.91 -20.45
C LEU A 723 30.50 4.28 -20.56
N LEU A 724 31.41 3.37 -20.19
CA LEU A 724 32.86 3.59 -20.30
C LEU A 724 33.35 3.56 -21.75
N THR A 725 32.68 2.81 -22.61
CA THR A 725 32.95 2.78 -24.06
C THR A 725 32.25 3.91 -24.84
N PHE A 726 31.45 4.77 -24.19
CA PHE A 726 30.73 5.84 -24.91
C PHE A 726 31.71 6.92 -25.40
N LYS A 727 31.87 7.04 -26.73
CA LYS A 727 32.78 8.00 -27.35
C LYS A 727 32.12 9.36 -27.61
N LYS A 728 30.90 9.32 -28.15
CA LYS A 728 30.05 10.47 -28.50
C LYS A 728 28.70 9.98 -28.98
N SER A 729 27.73 10.87 -29.14
CA SER A 729 26.56 10.56 -29.96
C SER A 729 26.94 10.51 -31.44
N LYS A 730 26.43 9.49 -32.14
CA LYS A 730 26.62 9.23 -33.57
C LYS A 730 25.82 10.23 -34.42
N ASP A 731 24.72 10.74 -33.89
CA ASP A 731 23.92 11.81 -34.48
C ASP A 731 24.09 13.16 -33.73
N ILE A 732 23.69 14.24 -34.40
CA ILE A 732 23.76 15.62 -33.92
C ILE A 732 22.74 15.96 -32.80
N HIS A 733 21.85 15.03 -32.45
CA HIS A 733 20.76 15.21 -31.50
C HIS A 733 20.97 14.45 -30.19
N GLY A 734 22.05 13.68 -30.06
CA GLY A 734 22.37 12.93 -28.86
C GLY A 734 21.85 11.48 -28.81
N ARG A 735 21.06 11.03 -29.80
CA ARG A 735 20.11 9.91 -29.61
C ARG A 735 20.68 8.51 -29.87
N GLU A 736 21.49 8.33 -30.91
CA GLU A 736 22.30 7.13 -31.11
C GLU A 736 23.66 7.29 -30.44
N ALA A 737 24.01 6.37 -29.54
CA ALA A 737 25.34 6.31 -28.93
C ALA A 737 26.36 5.64 -29.87
N LEU A 738 27.52 6.28 -30.06
CA LEU A 738 28.69 5.65 -30.66
C LEU A 738 29.58 5.11 -29.55
N PHE A 739 29.76 3.79 -29.51
CA PHE A 739 30.67 3.13 -28.58
C PHE A 739 32.00 2.79 -29.26
N GLU A 740 33.09 2.88 -28.52
CA GLU A 740 34.45 2.48 -28.93
C GLU A 740 34.93 1.38 -27.99
N ASP A 741 35.10 0.17 -28.55
CA ASP A 741 35.68 -0.96 -27.83
C ASP A 741 37.21 -0.76 -27.71
N ASP A 742 37.64 0.05 -26.74
CA ASP A 742 39.04 0.13 -26.31
C ASP A 742 39.28 -0.73 -25.05
N PRO A 743 39.98 -1.88 -25.18
CA PRO A 743 40.34 -2.70 -24.02
C PRO A 743 41.18 -1.96 -22.99
N ASN A 744 41.93 -0.92 -23.36
CA ASN A 744 42.80 -0.17 -22.45
C ASN A 744 42.00 0.79 -21.56
N LEU A 745 40.94 1.41 -22.06
CA LEU A 745 40.00 2.22 -21.26
C LEU A 745 39.35 1.38 -20.14
N ILE A 746 38.89 0.18 -20.47
CA ILE A 746 38.31 -0.76 -19.48
C ILE A 746 39.39 -1.23 -18.49
N LYS A 747 40.58 -1.57 -18.99
CA LYS A 747 41.70 -2.05 -18.16
C LYS A 747 42.21 -0.97 -17.19
N ASN A 748 42.36 0.27 -17.64
CA ASN A 748 42.75 1.41 -16.79
C ASN A 748 41.70 1.76 -15.72
N PHE A 749 40.41 1.46 -15.96
CA PHE A 749 39.35 1.63 -14.96
C PHE A 749 39.34 0.50 -13.90
N ASP A 750 39.76 -0.70 -14.29
CA ASP A 750 39.77 -1.89 -13.43
C ASP A 750 41.10 -2.08 -12.66
N GLU A 751 42.25 -1.56 -13.13
CA GLU A 751 43.58 -1.90 -12.58
C GLU A 751 44.12 -1.03 -11.40
N GLU A 752 43.63 0.19 -11.14
CA GLU A 752 44.12 1.01 -10.00
C GLU A 752 43.05 1.34 -8.94
N PHE A 753 42.95 0.47 -7.92
CA PHE A 753 42.12 0.69 -6.74
C PHE A 753 42.81 1.65 -5.73
N PHE A 754 42.22 2.83 -5.49
CA PHE A 754 42.70 3.84 -4.51
C PHE A 754 44.12 4.41 -4.74
N ASN A 755 44.55 4.58 -5.99
CA ASN A 755 45.74 5.39 -6.30
C ASN A 755 45.31 6.74 -6.92
N PRO A 756 45.66 7.89 -6.32
CA PRO A 756 45.51 9.17 -7.00
C PRO A 756 46.44 9.20 -8.21
N LEU A 757 45.89 9.45 -9.40
CA LEU A 757 46.69 9.63 -10.61
C LEU A 757 47.65 10.81 -10.39
N ASN A 758 48.93 10.48 -10.24
CA ASN A 758 49.95 11.43 -9.83
C ASN A 758 50.18 12.45 -10.97
N HIS A 759 49.70 13.69 -10.80
CA HIS A 759 49.63 14.72 -11.84
C HIS A 759 50.96 14.94 -12.59
N SER A 760 52.09 14.70 -11.92
CA SER A 760 53.44 14.80 -12.48
C SER A 760 53.77 13.78 -13.59
N LYS A 761 53.14 12.59 -13.60
CA LYS A 761 53.42 11.54 -14.61
C LYS A 761 52.74 11.76 -15.95
N ILE A 762 51.61 12.48 -15.99
CA ILE A 762 50.90 12.76 -17.25
C ILE A 762 51.59 13.91 -18.02
N MET A 763 52.20 14.86 -17.31
CA MET A 763 52.87 16.00 -17.95
C MET A 763 54.22 15.68 -18.63
N SER A 764 54.83 14.53 -18.35
CA SER A 764 56.15 14.17 -18.91
C SER A 764 56.08 13.41 -20.24
N ASN A 765 54.94 12.81 -20.58
CA ASN A 765 54.78 11.94 -21.76
C ASN A 765 53.53 12.27 -22.58
N GLN A 766 53.50 13.45 -23.20
CA GLN A 766 53.01 13.62 -24.59
C GLN A 766 53.21 15.06 -25.10
N THR A 767 54.00 15.20 -26.16
CA THR A 767 54.07 16.41 -26.98
C THR A 767 52.80 16.52 -27.83
N GLY A 768 51.73 17.06 -27.25
CA GLY A 768 50.46 17.26 -27.93
C GLY A 768 49.49 18.04 -27.06
N ILE A 769 49.26 19.32 -27.39
CA ILE A 769 48.32 20.19 -26.67
C ILE A 769 46.88 19.76 -27.03
N LEU A 770 46.35 18.77 -26.30
CA LEU A 770 44.92 18.52 -26.21
C LEU A 770 44.34 19.42 -25.11
N ASN A 771 43.26 20.13 -25.44
CA ASN A 771 42.61 21.07 -24.52
C ASN A 771 42.13 20.36 -23.24
N MET A 772 42.85 20.60 -22.14
CA MET A 772 42.55 20.05 -20.82
C MET A 772 41.12 20.40 -20.33
N THR A 773 40.56 21.50 -20.82
CA THR A 773 39.17 21.93 -20.63
C THR A 773 38.12 20.97 -21.20
N SER A 774 38.45 20.17 -22.22
CA SER A 774 37.53 19.13 -22.71
C SER A 774 37.54 17.89 -21.81
N LEU A 775 38.71 17.45 -21.36
CA LEU A 775 38.89 16.35 -20.40
C LEU A 775 38.34 16.67 -19.00
N LEU A 776 38.41 17.93 -18.57
CA LEU A 776 37.85 18.37 -17.29
C LEU A 776 36.32 18.52 -17.31
N ASN A 777 35.70 18.78 -18.47
CA ASN A 777 34.25 18.90 -18.56
C ASN A 777 33.51 17.54 -18.48
N ASP A 778 34.18 16.42 -18.78
CA ASP A 778 33.64 15.05 -18.65
C ASP A 778 33.69 14.55 -17.19
N HIS A 779 33.12 15.32 -16.26
CA HIS A 779 33.05 15.04 -14.82
C HIS A 779 32.31 13.74 -14.40
N LEU A 780 31.88 12.90 -15.34
CA LEU A 780 31.01 11.74 -15.11
C LEU A 780 31.72 10.39 -15.00
N ASN A 781 32.95 10.23 -15.53
CA ASN A 781 33.51 8.89 -15.82
C ASN A 781 34.56 8.36 -14.82
N PHE A 782 34.83 9.06 -13.71
CA PHE A 782 35.92 8.70 -12.77
C PHE A 782 35.56 8.81 -11.26
N GLU A 783 34.27 8.90 -10.92
CA GLU A 783 33.81 8.78 -9.53
C GLU A 783 33.36 7.34 -9.24
N HIS A 784 34.10 6.61 -8.39
CA HIS A 784 33.72 5.28 -7.94
C HIS A 784 32.69 5.39 -6.82
N VAL A 785 31.50 4.82 -6.99
CA VAL A 785 30.50 4.76 -5.90
C VAL A 785 30.75 3.53 -5.05
N PHE A 786 30.93 3.73 -3.74
CA PHE A 786 31.03 2.66 -2.75
C PHE A 786 29.77 2.64 -1.88
N GLN A 787 29.36 1.44 -1.47
CA GLN A 787 28.42 1.22 -0.37
C GLN A 787 29.16 0.50 0.76
N ILE A 788 28.95 0.94 1.99
CA ILE A 788 29.52 0.32 3.19
C ILE A 788 28.43 0.03 4.22
N VAL A 789 28.53 -1.13 4.86
CA VAL A 789 27.72 -1.54 6.01
C VAL A 789 28.65 -1.64 7.21
N LEU A 790 28.38 -0.86 8.24
CA LEU A 790 29.21 -0.77 9.45
C LEU A 790 28.34 -0.76 10.70
N THR A 791 28.94 -1.14 11.83
CA THR A 791 28.33 -1.03 13.16
C THR A 791 29.04 0.04 13.98
N THR A 792 28.32 0.67 14.90
CA THR A 792 28.87 1.76 15.72
C THR A 792 28.68 1.54 17.21
N TRP A 793 29.68 1.95 17.97
CA TRP A 793 29.63 2.05 19.42
C TRP A 793 29.39 3.52 19.83
N PRO A 794 28.57 3.82 20.86
CA PRO A 794 27.76 2.89 21.65
C PRO A 794 26.45 2.49 20.94
N GLY A 795 25.79 1.46 21.47
CA GLY A 795 24.43 1.08 21.08
C GLY A 795 24.30 0.17 19.86
N ASN A 796 25.40 -0.31 19.31
CA ASN A 796 25.48 -1.28 18.20
C ASN A 796 24.57 -0.91 17.01
N ALA A 797 24.49 0.40 16.70
CA ALA A 797 23.72 0.89 15.56
C ALA A 797 24.39 0.44 14.26
N THR A 798 23.64 -0.20 13.37
CA THR A 798 24.13 -0.68 12.07
C THR A 798 23.67 0.28 10.98
N TYR A 799 24.60 0.84 10.23
CA TYR A 799 24.31 1.76 9.12
C TYR A 799 24.74 1.13 7.80
N GLU A 800 23.88 1.26 6.80
CA GLU A 800 24.25 1.16 5.39
C GLU A 800 24.32 2.58 4.82
N LEU A 801 25.41 2.94 4.16
CA LEU A 801 25.52 4.22 3.48
C LEU A 801 26.36 4.14 2.21
N SER A 802 26.12 5.09 1.30
CA SER A 802 26.84 5.22 0.05
C SER A 802 27.65 6.51 -0.02
N CYS A 803 28.77 6.45 -0.75
CA CYS A 803 29.66 7.59 -0.97
C CYS A 803 30.31 7.53 -2.35
N LYS A 804 30.65 8.69 -2.91
CA LYS A 804 31.37 8.82 -4.19
C LYS A 804 32.83 9.15 -3.92
N TYR A 805 33.74 8.31 -4.40
CA TYR A 805 35.18 8.51 -4.34
C TYR A 805 35.67 9.07 -5.68
N ASN A 806 36.23 10.27 -5.66
CA ASN A 806 36.85 10.87 -6.83
C ASN A 806 38.35 10.52 -6.83
N GLN A 807 38.79 9.66 -7.76
CA GLN A 807 40.15 9.12 -7.76
C GLN A 807 41.24 10.20 -7.94
N PHE A 808 40.99 11.26 -8.71
CA PHE A 808 41.99 12.32 -8.93
C PHE A 808 42.23 13.19 -7.70
N THR A 809 41.18 13.49 -6.94
CA THR A 809 41.27 14.35 -5.75
C THR A 809 41.47 13.57 -4.45
N GLY A 810 41.27 12.25 -4.47
CA GLY A 810 41.24 11.40 -3.28
C GLY A 810 40.04 11.64 -2.36
N LEU A 811 39.08 12.50 -2.75
CA LEU A 811 37.98 12.93 -1.89
C LEU A 811 36.79 11.96 -1.90
N LEU A 812 36.25 11.70 -0.72
CA LEU A 812 34.97 11.02 -0.51
C LEU A 812 33.85 12.04 -0.30
N LYS A 813 32.84 12.02 -1.18
CA LYS A 813 31.61 12.81 -1.09
C LYS A 813 30.49 11.92 -0.53
N PHE A 814 29.74 12.44 0.45
CA PHE A 814 28.62 11.76 1.09
C PHE A 814 27.32 12.55 0.90
N ASN A 815 26.19 11.85 0.90
CA ASN A 815 24.86 12.45 0.80
C ASN A 815 24.00 11.99 1.99
N LYS A 816 23.34 12.93 2.67
CA LYS A 816 22.49 12.64 3.84
C LYS A 816 21.23 11.85 3.50
N ASN A 817 20.89 11.74 2.21
CA ASN A 817 19.79 10.94 1.70
C ASN A 817 20.23 9.52 1.28
N GLU A 818 21.54 9.22 1.33
CA GLU A 818 22.14 7.93 0.92
C GLU A 818 22.69 7.16 2.13
N ILE A 819 21.99 7.27 3.26
CA ILE A 819 22.27 6.57 4.50
C ILE A 819 20.96 6.04 5.09
N SER A 820 21.01 4.82 5.61
CA SER A 820 19.92 4.16 6.33
C SER A 820 20.50 3.46 7.55
N ARG A 821 19.93 3.69 8.74
CA ARG A 821 20.20 2.84 9.91
C ARG A 821 19.27 1.63 9.85
N ILE A 822 19.85 0.45 9.74
CA ILE A 822 19.17 -0.78 9.34
C ILE A 822 18.66 -1.63 10.51
N ASN A 823 18.97 -1.22 11.75
CA ASN A 823 18.49 -1.84 12.98
C ASN A 823 17.78 -0.84 13.91
N SER A 824 16.95 -1.36 14.82
CA SER A 824 16.04 -0.54 15.63
C SER A 824 16.78 0.50 16.48
N TYR A 825 16.16 1.68 16.60
CA TYR A 825 16.60 2.72 17.53
C TYR A 825 16.25 2.40 18.99
N ASN A 826 15.23 1.56 19.22
CA ASN A 826 14.64 1.30 20.54
C ASN A 826 14.48 2.61 21.34
N THR A 827 14.82 2.60 22.63
CA THR A 827 14.86 3.79 23.49
C THR A 827 16.13 4.64 23.31
N THR A 828 17.14 4.16 22.57
CA THR A 828 18.48 4.78 22.55
C THR A 828 18.51 6.15 21.88
N SER A 829 17.45 6.56 21.17
CA SER A 829 17.35 7.88 20.54
C SER A 829 16.19 8.74 21.07
N ASN A 830 15.59 8.38 22.22
CA ASN A 830 14.39 9.04 22.77
C ASN A 830 14.58 10.52 23.10
N CYS A 831 15.80 10.96 23.45
CA CYS A 831 16.14 12.37 23.66
C CYS A 831 15.87 13.27 22.42
N MET A 832 15.85 12.70 21.21
CA MET A 832 15.49 13.41 19.97
C MET A 832 14.00 13.35 19.64
N LEU A 833 13.21 12.47 20.27
CA LEU A 833 11.82 12.16 19.89
C LEU A 833 10.91 13.38 19.79
N ASN A 834 11.04 14.33 20.71
CA ASN A 834 10.24 15.55 20.76
C ASN A 834 10.98 16.80 20.25
N LYS A 835 12.26 16.67 19.86
CA LYS A 835 13.13 17.80 19.46
C LYS A 835 13.38 17.79 17.96
N ARG A 836 13.99 16.72 17.46
CA ARG A 836 14.37 16.50 16.06
C ARG A 836 14.18 15.03 15.70
N PRO A 837 12.93 14.60 15.42
CA PRO A 837 12.61 13.20 15.17
C PRO A 837 13.39 12.61 13.97
N ASP A 838 13.76 13.46 13.01
CA ASP A 838 14.58 13.13 11.84
C ASP A 838 16.02 12.72 12.18
N LEU A 839 16.56 13.16 13.32
CA LEU A 839 17.90 12.82 13.80
C LEU A 839 17.94 11.55 14.64
N ARG A 840 16.80 10.91 14.93
CA ARG A 840 16.72 9.68 15.75
C ARG A 840 17.55 8.51 15.19
N GLN A 841 17.75 8.49 13.88
CA GLN A 841 18.58 7.46 13.23
C GLN A 841 20.07 7.62 13.52
N TYR A 842 20.56 8.86 13.69
CA TYR A 842 21.99 9.17 13.90
C TYR A 842 22.37 9.32 15.39
N CYS A 843 21.39 9.60 16.25
CA CYS A 843 21.61 9.92 17.65
C CYS A 843 21.58 8.68 18.56
N TYR A 844 22.60 8.54 19.42
CA TYR A 844 22.53 7.75 20.65
C TYR A 844 22.50 8.70 21.85
N CYS A 845 21.54 8.58 22.76
CA CYS A 845 21.35 9.55 23.84
C CYS A 845 22.43 9.45 24.92
N LYS A 846 22.96 10.61 25.35
CA LYS A 846 23.96 10.69 26.42
C LYS A 846 23.40 10.27 27.79
N TYR A 847 22.13 10.57 28.03
CA TYR A 847 21.37 10.23 29.22
C TYR A 847 20.12 9.49 28.72
N LEU A 848 19.92 8.25 29.19
CA LEU A 848 18.82 7.36 28.80
C LEU A 848 17.66 7.44 29.80
#